data_AF-A0A3A2ZKB2-F1
#
_entry.id   AF-A0A3A2ZKB2-F1
#
_cell.length_a   1.000
_cell.length_b   1.000
_cell.length_c   1.000
_cell.angle_alpha   90.00
_cell.angle_beta   90.00
_cell.angle_gamma   90.00
#
_symmetry.space_group_name_H-M   'P 1'
#
loop_
_entity.id
_entity.type
_entity.pdbx_description
1 polymer ?
#
loop_
_entity_poly.entity_id
_entity_poly.type
_entity_poly.pdbx_seq_one_letter_code
_entity_poly.pdbx_strand_id
1 'polypeptide(L)'
;MKPSTRHFWADEELGKKDDDYKLRSDKLHSWRPQQWRPSRMPRRLLLMLAVAYLIYIFFHSISTDLTPAAERYKYRGTQSQQKSSQWPFSISTPAVVSQHGPPPRDESQAGNRDDFYYDGHIIFNSLGNSLLRFQKQSDRHFVKHAVVFAASSLRGVSDLLPLACRMANRTINNVHFVLMGRNGVSIEGIQYVNGIHDSDCPVHWHDSRPDYARWSTDDRMERAVVAGLSYVESYIHPDAIITQGESLEDAFFLKGTQRKTRDNGVPYIVLPSSSTNLIWLSTLDSTALRGSYHTISSIGTHLLTALAIVWNDVRIEILLHAPAESSGSLIRLIKSLENADYLGLPPTLTIELPPRPDPHLLHFLEKMKWPLHLSGKVTVRRRVRPHAMNAAESALRTTEAFYPRNPNTSHLLLLSPQVELAPSFYHYLLYSSLKYRRSSQEETSSKLLGISLELPSSKPTDNKPFTALRQKEANRDIKTEGTLPHFLWQAPNSNAAMYFGDKWAEFHSFLSTRLAIQEKETGTASHEEIISRKRPTLMEFILEFIRAKGYYMLYPSFPRKGIYPLATVHKELYHSPEEFFHSDSSNLLETPAPYVEGLAEPLTTEFVGEAEPGERPLSQASTIIPLLAEYEAGLPEISTLPLLSYRGERLSSEIYRQDTEEYARKFRIRYGGCHDSHSGYQNSYDLFCMNE
;
A
#
# COMPACT_ATOMS: atom_id res chain seq x y z
N MET A 1 45.45 44.81 34.92
CA MET A 1 44.90 44.87 36.29
C MET A 1 44.39 43.49 36.68
N LYS A 2 44.99 42.86 37.71
CA LYS A 2 44.41 41.78 38.51
C LYS A 2 43.62 42.45 39.67
N PRO A 3 42.58 41.83 40.29
CA PRO A 3 42.74 40.64 41.16
C PRO A 3 41.53 39.65 41.15
N SER A 4 41.71 38.34 41.40
CA SER A 4 41.52 37.57 42.66
C SER A 4 40.03 37.41 43.08
N THR A 5 39.47 36.34 43.69
CA THR A 5 39.94 35.17 44.47
C THR A 5 38.72 34.29 44.85
N ARG A 6 38.91 32.96 44.97
CA ARG A 6 38.32 31.97 45.94
C ARG A 6 36.79 31.78 46.11
N HIS A 7 36.24 30.58 45.85
CA HIS A 7 36.00 29.41 46.74
C HIS A 7 34.86 29.57 47.77
N PHE A 8 33.84 28.69 47.68
CA PHE A 8 33.13 28.09 48.81
C PHE A 8 32.71 26.65 48.47
N TRP A 9 32.72 25.79 49.48
CA TRP A 9 32.39 24.36 49.50
C TRP A 9 31.33 24.14 50.60
N ALA A 10 30.61 23.00 50.47
CA ALA A 10 29.87 22.28 51.51
C ALA A 10 28.56 22.95 51.94
N ASP A 11 27.52 22.29 52.41
CA ASP A 11 27.04 20.89 52.50
C ASP A 11 25.64 21.10 53.11
N GLU A 12 24.62 20.30 52.77
CA GLU A 12 23.57 20.00 53.76
C GLU A 12 22.80 18.73 53.34
N GLU A 13 23.11 17.67 54.07
CA GLU A 13 22.35 16.43 54.16
C GLU A 13 20.94 16.66 54.72
N LEU A 14 20.01 15.74 54.42
CA LEU A 14 18.96 15.17 55.30
C LEU A 14 17.89 14.55 54.38
N GLY A 15 17.52 13.28 54.45
CA GLY A 15 17.94 12.20 55.32
C GLY A 15 17.01 10.98 55.18
N LYS A 16 17.30 9.98 56.01
CA LYS A 16 16.40 8.94 56.54
C LYS A 16 16.14 7.74 55.59
N LYS A 17 16.75 6.56 55.85
CA LYS A 17 16.38 5.49 56.83
C LYS A 17 15.14 4.71 56.35
N ASP A 18 15.00 3.40 56.38
CA ASP A 18 15.77 2.16 56.63
C ASP A 18 14.78 1.02 56.24
N ASP A 19 15.23 -0.24 56.35
CA ASP A 19 14.41 -1.45 56.61
C ASP A 19 13.68 -2.09 55.40
N ASP A 20 13.71 -3.41 55.17
CA ASP A 20 14.51 -4.51 55.69
C ASP A 20 14.22 -5.74 54.80
N TYR A 21 14.96 -6.83 55.03
CA TYR A 21 14.64 -8.25 54.78
C TYR A 21 15.61 -9.04 53.90
N LYS A 22 16.49 -9.77 54.61
CA LYS A 22 17.26 -10.93 54.16
C LYS A 22 16.37 -12.18 54.09
N LEU A 23 16.74 -13.15 53.24
CA LEU A 23 16.85 -14.58 53.60
C LEU A 23 17.76 -15.28 52.56
N ARG A 24 18.99 -15.68 52.93
CA ARG A 24 19.43 -17.05 53.32
C ARG A 24 19.40 -18.02 52.12
N SER A 25 20.49 -18.67 51.69
CA SER A 25 21.23 -19.69 52.43
C SER A 25 22.48 -20.17 51.66
N ASP A 26 23.62 -20.15 52.36
CA ASP A 26 24.74 -21.10 52.39
C ASP A 26 24.95 -22.15 51.26
N LYS A 27 26.19 -22.21 50.77
CA LYS A 27 27.08 -23.37 51.03
C LYS A 27 28.57 -23.09 50.74
N LEU A 28 29.31 -23.02 51.85
CA LEU A 28 30.56 -23.72 52.18
C LEU A 28 31.86 -23.50 51.36
N HIS A 29 32.72 -22.66 51.95
CA HIS A 29 34.16 -22.82 52.24
C HIS A 29 35.08 -23.67 51.34
N SER A 30 36.19 -23.03 50.92
CA SER A 30 37.53 -23.43 51.38
C SER A 30 38.54 -22.26 51.39
N TRP A 31 39.24 -22.15 52.53
CA TRP A 31 40.46 -21.37 52.82
C TRP A 31 41.65 -21.91 51.99
N ARG A 32 42.76 -21.25 51.62
CA ARG A 32 43.65 -20.13 52.08
C ARG A 32 44.74 -20.01 50.95
N PRO A 33 45.85 -19.24 51.03
CA PRO A 33 46.10 -17.87 51.49
C PRO A 33 46.78 -16.98 50.41
N GLN A 34 46.64 -15.67 50.63
CA GLN A 34 47.53 -14.54 50.33
C GLN A 34 48.88 -14.83 49.67
N GLN A 35 49.20 -14.14 48.56
CA GLN A 35 50.43 -13.34 48.41
C GLN A 35 50.47 -12.47 47.10
N TRP A 36 50.69 -11.17 47.31
CA TRP A 36 51.37 -10.17 46.45
C TRP A 36 50.65 -9.61 45.21
N ARG A 37 50.12 -8.38 45.39
CA ARG A 37 49.88 -7.42 44.30
C ARG A 37 51.16 -6.66 44.00
N PRO A 38 51.57 -6.55 42.74
CA PRO A 38 52.20 -5.34 42.22
C PRO A 38 51.19 -4.51 41.43
N SER A 39 51.48 -3.22 41.42
CA SER A 39 50.68 -2.09 40.96
C SER A 39 49.99 -2.28 39.60
N ARG A 40 48.70 -1.93 39.58
CA ARG A 40 47.92 -1.71 38.36
C ARG A 40 48.42 -0.44 37.66
N MET A 41 49.02 -0.59 36.48
CA MET A 41 48.71 0.10 35.22
C MET A 41 49.75 -0.31 34.15
N PRO A 42 49.46 -0.29 32.83
CA PRO A 42 48.20 0.11 32.20
C PRO A 42 47.75 -0.94 31.16
N ARG A 43 46.93 -1.92 31.55
CA ARG A 43 46.28 -2.83 30.58
C ARG A 43 45.47 -2.07 29.52
N ARG A 44 44.97 -0.87 29.85
CA ARG A 44 44.25 0.01 28.92
C ARG A 44 45.13 0.56 27.80
N LEU A 45 46.44 0.79 28.03
CA LEU A 45 47.36 1.30 27.01
C LEU A 45 47.77 0.21 26.02
N LEU A 46 47.99 -1.01 26.51
CA LEU A 46 48.20 -2.19 25.65
C LEU A 46 46.96 -2.52 24.82
N LEU A 47 45.77 -2.36 25.40
CA LEU A 47 44.51 -2.59 24.69
C LEU A 47 44.25 -1.49 23.65
N MET A 48 44.57 -0.23 23.96
CA MET A 48 44.52 0.87 22.99
C MET A 48 45.52 0.68 21.83
N LEU A 49 46.74 0.20 22.11
CA LEU A 49 47.71 -0.13 21.08
C LEU A 49 47.27 -1.33 20.23
N ALA A 50 46.66 -2.35 20.84
CA ALA A 50 46.10 -3.49 20.11
C ALA A 50 44.91 -3.09 19.23
N VAL A 51 44.03 -2.20 19.73
CA VAL A 51 42.90 -1.65 18.95
C VAL A 51 43.42 -0.75 17.83
N ALA A 52 44.39 0.11 18.09
CA ALA A 52 45.02 0.94 17.06
C ALA A 52 45.72 0.09 15.99
N TYR A 53 46.36 -1.01 16.38
CA TYR A 53 46.97 -1.97 15.46
C TYR A 53 45.92 -2.73 14.64
N LEU A 54 44.78 -3.10 15.23
CA LEU A 54 43.66 -3.70 14.51
C LEU A 54 43.00 -2.72 13.54
N ILE A 55 42.87 -1.44 13.92
CA ILE A 55 42.40 -0.38 13.02
C ILE A 55 43.39 -0.15 11.88
N TYR A 56 44.69 -0.15 12.18
CA TYR A 56 45.74 -0.05 11.16
C TYR A 56 45.70 -1.22 10.18
N ILE A 57 45.57 -2.47 10.66
CA ILE A 57 45.37 -3.64 9.80
C ILE A 57 44.05 -3.52 9.03
N PHE A 58 42.96 -3.05 9.65
CA PHE A 58 41.68 -2.88 8.97
C PHE A 58 41.79 -1.90 7.80
N PHE A 59 42.43 -0.73 7.99
CA PHE A 59 42.63 0.24 6.91
C PHE A 59 43.68 -0.20 5.89
N HIS A 60 44.69 -0.99 6.28
CA HIS A 60 45.72 -1.49 5.36
C HIS A 60 45.31 -2.77 4.61
N SER A 61 44.36 -3.54 5.16
CA SER A 61 43.76 -4.72 4.53
C SER A 61 42.46 -4.42 3.79
N ILE A 62 41.90 -3.22 3.94
CA ILE A 62 40.91 -2.68 3.01
C ILE A 62 41.63 -2.43 1.68
N SER A 63 41.63 -3.48 0.85
CA SER A 63 41.96 -3.37 -0.56
C SER A 63 40.94 -2.40 -1.14
N THR A 64 41.40 -1.21 -1.51
CA THR A 64 40.58 -0.14 -2.10
C THR A 64 40.16 -0.45 -3.54
N ASP A 65 40.30 -1.69 -3.99
CA ASP A 65 39.86 -2.18 -5.30
C ASP A 65 38.82 -3.32 -5.15
N LEU A 66 37.73 -3.07 -4.44
CA LEU A 66 36.53 -3.89 -4.59
C LEU A 66 35.77 -3.42 -5.84
N THR A 67 36.26 -3.85 -7.00
CA THR A 67 35.51 -3.78 -8.25
C THR A 67 34.15 -4.50 -8.11
N PRO A 68 33.09 -4.06 -8.84
CA PRO A 68 31.78 -4.69 -8.80
C PRO A 68 31.85 -6.21 -8.98
N ALA A 69 30.95 -6.97 -8.35
CA ALA A 69 30.99 -8.44 -8.33
C ALA A 69 31.12 -9.10 -9.74
N ALA A 70 30.63 -8.42 -10.79
CA ALA A 70 30.77 -8.84 -12.18
C ALA A 70 32.23 -8.94 -12.68
N GLU A 71 33.16 -8.19 -12.11
CA GLU A 71 34.58 -8.17 -12.52
C GLU A 71 35.42 -9.22 -11.79
N ARG A 72 35.02 -9.68 -10.60
CA ARG A 72 35.72 -10.76 -9.86
C ARG A 72 35.72 -12.09 -10.59
N TYR A 73 34.73 -12.33 -11.45
CA TYR A 73 34.65 -13.56 -12.25
C TYR A 73 35.68 -13.58 -13.39
N LYS A 74 36.20 -12.41 -13.83
CA LYS A 74 37.19 -12.35 -14.91
C LYS A 74 38.60 -12.75 -14.47
N TYR A 75 38.95 -12.62 -13.19
CA TYR A 75 40.32 -12.83 -12.72
C TYR A 75 40.66 -14.30 -12.36
N ARG A 76 39.67 -15.17 -12.19
CA ARG A 76 39.91 -16.60 -11.88
C ARG A 76 39.99 -17.51 -13.11
N GLY A 77 39.69 -16.99 -14.30
CA GLY A 77 39.64 -17.76 -15.55
C GLY A 77 40.95 -17.89 -16.33
N THR A 78 42.03 -17.22 -15.93
CA THR A 78 43.26 -17.11 -16.75
C THR A 78 44.53 -17.69 -16.13
N GLN A 79 44.47 -18.44 -15.02
CA GLN A 79 45.67 -19.02 -14.39
C GLN A 79 45.56 -20.47 -13.90
N SER A 80 44.68 -21.29 -14.47
CA SER A 80 44.66 -22.73 -14.18
C SER A 80 44.61 -23.56 -15.46
N GLN A 81 45.63 -23.40 -16.31
CA GLN A 81 45.85 -24.31 -17.43
C GLN A 81 47.33 -24.66 -17.55
N GLN A 82 47.93 -25.15 -16.45
CA GLN A 82 49.17 -25.94 -16.50
C GLN A 82 49.50 -26.53 -15.11
N LYS A 83 48.93 -27.69 -14.81
CA LYS A 83 49.63 -28.86 -14.25
C LYS A 83 48.63 -29.98 -13.96
N SER A 84 48.77 -31.02 -14.76
CA SER A 84 48.18 -32.34 -14.62
C SER A 84 48.58 -33.00 -13.30
N SER A 85 47.59 -33.50 -12.55
CA SER A 85 47.74 -34.62 -11.62
C SER A 85 46.45 -35.44 -11.62
N GLN A 86 46.58 -36.70 -12.06
CA GLN A 86 45.55 -37.73 -12.16
C GLN A 86 44.89 -38.03 -10.83
N TRP A 87 43.54 -38.11 -10.81
CA TRP A 87 42.78 -39.07 -9.99
C TRP A 87 41.49 -39.46 -10.75
N PRO A 88 41.01 -40.72 -10.66
CA PRO A 88 40.12 -41.30 -11.66
C PRO A 88 38.71 -41.53 -11.10
N PHE A 89 37.74 -40.67 -11.42
CA PHE A 89 36.32 -41.03 -11.35
C PHE A 89 35.55 -40.27 -12.43
N SER A 90 35.39 -40.93 -13.57
CA SER A 90 34.48 -40.55 -14.65
C SER A 90 33.05 -40.94 -14.26
N ILE A 91 32.25 -39.95 -13.86
CA ILE A 91 30.79 -40.02 -13.95
C ILE A 91 30.38 -39.01 -15.02
N SER A 92 30.09 -39.55 -16.19
CA SER A 92 29.66 -38.82 -17.38
C SER A 92 28.29 -38.19 -17.12
N THR A 93 28.28 -36.88 -16.86
CA THR A 93 27.12 -36.03 -17.12
C THR A 93 27.51 -35.09 -18.26
N PRO A 94 26.65 -34.87 -19.28
CA PRO A 94 26.99 -33.99 -20.38
C PRO A 94 27.00 -32.55 -19.86
N ALA A 95 28.19 -32.05 -19.54
CA ALA A 95 28.42 -30.63 -19.37
C ALA A 95 28.07 -29.94 -20.69
N VAL A 96 27.07 -29.06 -20.66
CA VAL A 96 26.82 -28.12 -21.75
C VAL A 96 27.99 -27.13 -21.72
N VAL A 97 29.04 -27.48 -22.45
CA VAL A 97 30.17 -26.61 -22.72
C VAL A 97 29.66 -25.48 -23.60
N SER A 98 29.72 -24.23 -23.11
CA SER A 98 29.61 -23.05 -23.96
C SER A 98 30.86 -22.95 -24.85
N GLN A 99 30.96 -23.82 -25.84
CA GLN A 99 31.86 -23.63 -26.97
C GLN A 99 31.19 -22.61 -27.87
N HIS A 100 31.72 -21.38 -27.95
CA HIS A 100 31.95 -20.64 -29.18
C HIS A 100 32.74 -19.37 -28.81
N GLY A 101 33.81 -19.10 -29.55
CA GLY A 101 34.53 -17.82 -29.48
C GLY A 101 33.65 -16.66 -29.95
N PRO A 102 34.20 -15.44 -30.08
CA PRO A 102 33.43 -14.32 -30.63
C PRO A 102 32.87 -14.69 -32.03
N PRO A 103 31.64 -14.27 -32.37
CA PRO A 103 31.05 -14.58 -33.65
C PRO A 103 31.87 -13.93 -34.79
N PRO A 104 31.86 -14.50 -36.01
CA PRO A 104 32.55 -13.94 -37.17
C PRO A 104 32.16 -12.47 -37.35
N ARG A 105 33.16 -11.59 -37.53
CA ARG A 105 32.94 -10.18 -37.90
C ARG A 105 32.84 -10.10 -39.42
N ASP A 106 31.83 -9.41 -39.93
CA ASP A 106 31.80 -9.03 -41.34
C ASP A 106 33.01 -8.15 -41.67
N GLU A 107 33.67 -8.45 -42.80
CA GLU A 107 34.89 -7.76 -43.25
C GLU A 107 34.67 -6.25 -43.43
N SER A 108 33.42 -5.82 -43.68
CA SER A 108 33.03 -4.40 -43.80
C SER A 108 32.97 -3.64 -42.48
N GLN A 109 33.00 -4.32 -41.32
CA GLN A 109 32.98 -3.71 -39.98
C GLN A 109 34.28 -3.91 -39.20
N ALA A 110 35.32 -4.49 -39.82
CA ALA A 110 36.60 -4.79 -39.18
C ALA A 110 37.32 -3.56 -38.59
N GLY A 111 36.95 -2.33 -39.00
CA GLY A 111 37.46 -1.07 -38.45
C GLY A 111 36.67 -0.50 -37.27
N ASN A 112 35.46 -1.01 -36.99
CA ASN A 112 34.61 -0.46 -35.94
C ASN A 112 34.88 -1.19 -34.60
N ARG A 113 35.18 -0.43 -33.54
CA ARG A 113 35.57 -0.94 -32.22
C ARG A 113 34.38 -1.27 -31.32
N ASP A 114 33.18 -1.37 -31.88
CA ASP A 114 31.99 -1.66 -31.10
C ASP A 114 32.01 -3.10 -30.59
N ASP A 115 31.79 -3.25 -29.28
CA ASP A 115 31.69 -4.55 -28.61
C ASP A 115 30.40 -5.31 -29.00
N PHE A 116 29.40 -4.59 -29.55
CA PHE A 116 28.10 -5.10 -29.99
C PHE A 116 27.96 -4.98 -31.51
N TYR A 117 28.20 -6.07 -32.24
CA TYR A 117 28.23 -6.05 -33.72
C TYR A 117 27.47 -7.20 -34.38
N TYR A 118 27.05 -8.22 -33.62
CA TYR A 118 26.45 -9.43 -34.18
C TYR A 118 24.94 -9.27 -34.38
N ASP A 119 24.48 -9.41 -35.63
CA ASP A 119 23.05 -9.36 -36.02
C ASP A 119 22.58 -10.65 -36.74
N GLY A 120 23.06 -11.82 -36.29
CA GLY A 120 22.70 -13.12 -36.89
C GLY A 120 21.35 -13.68 -36.43
N HIS A 121 20.99 -14.86 -36.95
CA HIS A 121 19.79 -15.62 -36.54
C HIS A 121 19.76 -15.89 -35.04
N ILE A 122 18.57 -15.91 -34.45
CA ILE A 122 18.36 -16.05 -33.00
C ILE A 122 18.08 -17.50 -32.66
N ILE A 123 18.95 -18.12 -31.84
CA ILE A 123 18.81 -19.50 -31.39
C ILE A 123 18.79 -19.52 -29.85
N PHE A 124 17.78 -20.16 -29.27
CA PHE A 124 17.69 -20.39 -27.82
C PHE A 124 18.13 -21.80 -27.47
N ASN A 125 19.28 -21.93 -26.82
CA ASN A 125 19.87 -23.24 -26.50
C ASN A 125 19.15 -23.96 -25.34
N SER A 126 18.70 -23.20 -24.35
CA SER A 126 18.18 -23.70 -23.06
C SER A 126 16.67 -23.56 -22.90
N LEU A 127 16.05 -22.58 -23.58
CA LEU A 127 14.67 -22.18 -23.34
C LEU A 127 13.69 -23.34 -23.55
N GLY A 128 13.79 -24.03 -24.69
CA GLY A 128 12.92 -25.16 -25.02
C GLY A 128 12.92 -26.23 -23.93
N ASN A 129 14.10 -26.67 -23.48
CA ASN A 129 14.25 -27.71 -22.47
C ASN A 129 13.56 -27.35 -21.14
N SER A 130 13.56 -26.07 -20.76
CA SER A 130 12.89 -25.59 -19.56
C SER A 130 11.36 -25.50 -19.71
N LEU A 131 10.87 -25.08 -20.89
CA LEU A 131 9.44 -24.88 -21.16
C LEU A 131 8.68 -26.17 -21.44
N LEU A 132 9.32 -27.17 -22.07
CA LEU A 132 8.68 -28.44 -22.41
C LEU A 132 8.09 -29.18 -21.19
N ARG A 133 8.64 -28.94 -19.99
CA ARG A 133 8.14 -29.53 -18.73
C ARG A 133 6.71 -29.06 -18.40
N PHE A 134 6.34 -27.86 -18.82
CA PHE A 134 5.04 -27.25 -18.54
C PHE A 134 3.99 -27.49 -19.65
N GLN A 135 4.42 -28.02 -20.80
CA GLN A 135 3.53 -28.39 -21.91
C GLN A 135 2.58 -29.55 -21.53
N LYS A 136 3.11 -30.60 -20.87
CA LYS A 136 2.33 -31.80 -20.50
C LYS A 136 1.39 -31.60 -19.30
N GLN A 137 1.60 -30.54 -18.52
CA GLN A 137 0.78 -30.23 -17.35
C GLN A 137 -0.53 -29.51 -17.75
N SER A 138 -0.74 -29.26 -19.05
CA SER A 138 -1.90 -28.55 -19.60
C SER A 138 -3.20 -29.38 -19.69
N ASP A 139 -3.13 -30.71 -19.54
CA ASP A 139 -4.29 -31.61 -19.75
C ASP A 139 -5.09 -31.93 -18.48
N ARG A 140 -4.70 -31.39 -17.32
CA ARG A 140 -5.48 -31.53 -16.08
C ARG A 140 -6.07 -30.18 -15.71
N HIS A 141 -7.35 -30.17 -15.34
CA HIS A 141 -8.26 -29.04 -15.05
C HIS A 141 -7.80 -28.02 -13.97
N PHE A 142 -6.50 -27.82 -13.76
CA PHE A 142 -5.97 -26.77 -12.90
C PHE A 142 -5.94 -25.46 -13.68
N VAL A 143 -6.78 -24.51 -13.25
CA VAL A 143 -6.73 -23.12 -13.70
C VAL A 143 -5.32 -22.59 -13.45
N LYS A 144 -4.58 -22.33 -14.53
CA LYS A 144 -3.15 -21.99 -14.47
C LYS A 144 -2.96 -20.53 -14.09
N HIS A 145 -2.78 -20.27 -12.80
CA HIS A 145 -2.42 -18.96 -12.27
C HIS A 145 -0.90 -18.77 -12.32
N ALA A 146 -0.36 -18.32 -13.47
CA ALA A 146 1.08 -18.19 -13.69
C ALA A 146 1.53 -16.71 -13.75
N VAL A 147 2.57 -16.37 -12.99
CA VAL A 147 3.18 -15.03 -12.97
C VAL A 147 4.63 -15.16 -13.41
N VAL A 148 5.02 -14.37 -14.42
CA VAL A 148 6.37 -14.39 -14.98
C VAL A 148 7.13 -13.15 -14.52
N PHE A 149 8.26 -13.35 -13.84
CA PHE A 149 9.26 -12.33 -13.61
C PHE A 149 10.28 -12.39 -14.73
N ALA A 150 10.57 -11.26 -15.38
CA ALA A 150 11.56 -11.21 -16.45
C ALA A 150 12.58 -10.10 -16.18
N ALA A 151 13.84 -10.39 -16.50
CA ALA A 151 14.93 -9.43 -16.35
C ALA A 151 16.05 -9.68 -17.38
N SER A 152 16.70 -8.60 -17.80
CA SER A 152 17.89 -8.65 -18.66
C SER A 152 19.15 -8.37 -17.86
N SER A 153 19.13 -7.34 -17.02
CA SER A 153 20.30 -6.94 -16.26
C SER A 153 20.45 -7.77 -14.98
N LEU A 154 21.70 -8.06 -14.58
CA LEU A 154 21.94 -8.76 -13.31
C LEU A 154 21.50 -7.93 -12.09
N ARG A 155 21.44 -6.60 -12.22
CA ARG A 155 20.95 -5.71 -11.16
C ARG A 155 19.44 -5.88 -10.98
N GLY A 156 18.70 -5.91 -12.09
CA GLY A 156 17.26 -6.14 -12.08
C GLY A 156 16.91 -7.55 -11.59
N VAL A 157 17.71 -8.56 -11.97
CA VAL A 157 17.58 -9.92 -11.44
C VAL A 157 17.71 -9.94 -9.91
N SER A 158 18.81 -9.41 -9.37
CA SER A 158 19.03 -9.37 -7.92
C SER A 158 17.95 -8.59 -7.16
N ASP A 159 17.42 -7.51 -7.74
CA ASP A 159 16.34 -6.76 -7.11
C ASP A 159 15.00 -7.52 -7.17
N LEU A 160 14.63 -8.21 -8.27
CA LEU A 160 13.35 -8.94 -8.37
C LEU A 160 13.29 -10.22 -7.54
N LEU A 161 14.43 -10.85 -7.25
CA LEU A 161 14.47 -12.18 -6.64
C LEU A 161 13.75 -12.27 -5.27
N PRO A 162 13.95 -11.34 -4.31
CA PRO A 162 13.22 -11.38 -3.05
C PRO A 162 11.70 -11.40 -3.22
N LEU A 163 11.17 -10.64 -4.18
CA LEU A 163 9.74 -10.59 -4.49
C LEU A 163 9.26 -11.89 -5.16
N ALA A 164 9.99 -12.39 -6.15
CA ALA A 164 9.66 -13.63 -6.83
C ALA A 164 9.67 -14.84 -5.87
N CYS A 165 10.70 -14.94 -5.03
CA CYS A 165 10.82 -16.01 -4.04
C CYS A 165 9.72 -15.95 -2.98
N ARG A 166 9.38 -14.76 -2.47
CA ARG A 166 8.28 -14.62 -1.51
C ARG A 166 6.93 -14.97 -2.14
N MET A 167 6.73 -14.65 -3.42
CA MET A 167 5.50 -15.01 -4.14
C MET A 167 5.42 -16.52 -4.34
N ALA A 168 6.53 -17.17 -4.71
CA ALA A 168 6.61 -18.62 -4.89
C ALA A 168 6.37 -19.38 -3.58
N ASN A 169 6.95 -18.92 -2.48
CA ASN A 169 6.78 -19.54 -1.15
C ASN A 169 5.33 -19.52 -0.64
N ARG A 170 4.50 -18.59 -1.10
CA ARG A 170 3.08 -18.55 -0.73
C ARG A 170 2.23 -19.55 -1.49
N THR A 171 2.75 -20.14 -2.57
CA THR A 171 2.06 -21.12 -3.43
C THR A 171 0.69 -20.68 -3.97
N ILE A 172 0.37 -19.38 -3.92
CA ILE A 172 -0.86 -18.81 -4.51
C ILE A 172 -0.74 -18.79 -6.03
N ASN A 173 0.45 -18.43 -6.53
CA ASN A 173 0.76 -18.32 -7.94
C ASN A 173 1.92 -19.24 -8.32
N ASN A 174 1.88 -19.78 -9.54
CA ASN A 174 3.02 -20.45 -10.14
C ASN A 174 3.98 -19.39 -10.67
N VAL A 175 5.15 -19.29 -10.04
CA VAL A 175 6.13 -18.24 -10.35
C VAL A 175 7.21 -18.75 -11.29
N HIS A 176 7.36 -18.06 -12.41
CA HIS A 176 8.38 -18.33 -13.42
C HIS A 176 9.35 -17.15 -13.49
N PHE A 177 10.65 -17.41 -13.62
CA PHE A 177 11.67 -16.38 -13.76
C PHE A 177 12.42 -16.58 -15.07
N VAL A 178 12.39 -15.57 -15.94
CA VAL A 178 12.94 -15.63 -17.30
C VAL A 178 14.12 -14.67 -17.43
N LEU A 179 15.30 -15.20 -17.76
CA LEU A 179 16.51 -14.42 -18.03
C LEU A 179 16.62 -14.11 -19.53
N MET A 180 16.74 -12.82 -19.87
CA MET A 180 16.69 -12.36 -21.27
C MET A 180 17.86 -11.42 -21.65
N GLY A 181 18.94 -11.43 -20.87
CA GLY A 181 20.03 -10.45 -21.01
C GLY A 181 21.29 -10.91 -21.74
N ARG A 182 22.26 -10.00 -21.81
CA ARG A 182 23.57 -10.21 -22.45
C ARG A 182 24.58 -10.96 -21.58
N ASN A 183 24.38 -10.93 -20.27
CA ASN A 183 25.32 -11.50 -19.32
C ASN A 183 25.27 -13.03 -19.39
N GLY A 184 26.43 -13.69 -19.52
CA GLY A 184 26.56 -15.15 -19.64
C GLY A 184 26.66 -15.92 -18.32
N VAL A 185 26.20 -15.34 -17.20
CA VAL A 185 26.26 -16.00 -15.87
C VAL A 185 25.22 -17.13 -15.82
N SER A 186 25.60 -18.35 -15.46
CA SER A 186 24.63 -19.46 -15.37
C SER A 186 23.58 -19.20 -14.29
N ILE A 187 22.41 -19.87 -14.37
CA ILE A 187 21.34 -19.72 -13.38
C ILE A 187 21.86 -20.13 -11.98
N GLU A 188 22.65 -21.20 -11.91
CA GLU A 188 23.27 -21.68 -10.67
C GLU A 188 24.25 -20.65 -10.09
N GLY A 189 24.96 -19.92 -10.96
CA GLY A 189 25.82 -18.81 -10.57
C GLY A 189 25.02 -17.64 -9.98
N ILE A 190 23.87 -17.31 -10.56
CA ILE A 190 22.97 -16.26 -10.05
C ILE A 190 22.38 -16.70 -8.70
N GLN A 191 21.91 -17.93 -8.58
CA GLN A 191 21.39 -18.49 -7.32
C GLN A 191 22.46 -18.45 -6.23
N TYR A 192 23.69 -18.90 -6.52
CA TYR A 192 24.80 -18.91 -5.57
C TYR A 192 25.16 -17.52 -5.06
N VAL A 193 25.24 -16.52 -5.95
CA VAL A 193 25.61 -15.15 -5.56
C VAL A 193 24.52 -14.48 -4.72
N ASN A 194 23.25 -14.80 -4.98
CA ASN A 194 22.12 -14.25 -4.22
C ASN A 194 21.77 -15.10 -2.98
N GLY A 195 22.53 -16.17 -2.68
CA GLY A 195 22.28 -17.04 -1.54
C GLY A 195 20.96 -17.81 -1.61
N ILE A 196 20.52 -18.15 -2.83
CA ILE A 196 19.25 -18.84 -3.07
C ILE A 196 19.49 -20.34 -3.23
N HIS A 197 18.78 -21.13 -2.42
CA HIS A 197 18.68 -22.57 -2.57
C HIS A 197 17.30 -22.95 -3.10
N ASP A 198 17.20 -24.06 -3.84
CA ASP A 198 15.94 -24.53 -4.42
C ASP A 198 14.86 -24.83 -3.36
N SER A 199 15.26 -25.15 -2.12
CA SER A 199 14.34 -25.31 -0.98
C SER A 199 13.72 -24.01 -0.50
N ASP A 200 14.45 -22.90 -0.65
CA ASP A 200 14.11 -21.62 -0.03
C ASP A 200 13.31 -20.72 -0.99
N CYS A 201 13.40 -21.02 -2.29
CA CYS A 201 12.77 -20.27 -3.37
C CYS A 201 12.34 -21.22 -4.50
N PRO A 202 11.10 -21.75 -4.47
CA PRO A 202 10.58 -22.72 -5.45
C PRO A 202 10.13 -22.01 -6.74
N VAL A 203 11.00 -21.19 -7.33
CA VAL A 203 10.76 -20.48 -8.58
C VAL A 203 11.19 -21.33 -9.77
N HIS A 204 10.41 -21.32 -10.85
CA HIS A 204 10.75 -22.02 -12.09
C HIS A 204 11.64 -21.15 -12.98
N TRP A 205 12.90 -21.56 -13.14
CA TRP A 205 13.88 -20.80 -13.92
C TRP A 205 13.85 -21.14 -15.41
N HIS A 206 13.93 -20.11 -16.24
CA HIS A 206 13.98 -20.19 -17.69
C HIS A 206 15.11 -19.30 -18.23
N ASP A 207 15.97 -19.89 -19.06
CA ASP A 207 17.04 -19.15 -19.73
C ASP A 207 16.66 -18.91 -21.19
N SER A 208 16.29 -17.66 -21.48
CA SER A 208 15.87 -17.16 -22.78
C SER A 208 16.94 -16.28 -23.44
N ARG A 209 18.21 -16.41 -23.03
CA ARG A 209 19.30 -15.67 -23.66
C ARG A 209 19.64 -16.29 -25.02
N PRO A 210 19.82 -15.48 -26.07
CA PRO A 210 20.16 -15.99 -27.39
C PRO A 210 21.63 -16.43 -27.46
N ASP A 211 21.97 -17.23 -28.46
CA ASP A 211 23.34 -17.47 -28.88
C ASP A 211 24.09 -16.14 -29.09
N TYR A 212 25.36 -16.08 -28.69
CA TYR A 212 26.20 -14.88 -28.78
C TYR A 212 25.60 -13.59 -28.16
N ALA A 213 24.74 -13.70 -27.15
CA ALA A 213 24.09 -12.54 -26.50
C ALA A 213 25.05 -11.41 -26.11
N ARG A 214 26.28 -11.76 -25.66
CA ARG A 214 27.31 -10.81 -25.25
C ARG A 214 27.76 -9.85 -26.36
N TRP A 215 27.73 -10.27 -27.63
CA TRP A 215 28.19 -9.50 -28.80
C TRP A 215 27.05 -8.98 -29.66
N SER A 216 25.81 -9.21 -29.24
CA SER A 216 24.62 -8.93 -30.03
C SER A 216 24.25 -7.45 -30.02
N THR A 217 23.83 -6.93 -31.17
CA THR A 217 23.28 -5.56 -31.29
C THR A 217 22.02 -5.38 -30.45
N ASP A 218 21.68 -4.13 -30.11
CA ASP A 218 20.45 -3.83 -29.35
C ASP A 218 19.20 -4.30 -30.11
N ASP A 219 19.17 -4.12 -31.43
CA ASP A 219 18.05 -4.55 -32.28
C ASP A 219 17.89 -6.07 -32.33
N ARG A 220 19.00 -6.82 -32.39
CA ARG A 220 18.97 -8.28 -32.28
C ARG A 220 18.41 -8.71 -30.93
N MET A 221 18.85 -8.08 -29.85
CA MET A 221 18.39 -8.40 -28.51
C MET A 221 16.91 -8.06 -28.31
N GLU A 222 16.41 -6.94 -28.84
CA GLU A 222 14.98 -6.63 -28.82
C GLU A 222 14.16 -7.72 -29.52
N ARG A 223 14.57 -8.14 -30.73
CA ARG A 223 13.93 -9.26 -31.45
C ARG A 223 13.99 -10.57 -30.67
N ALA A 224 15.11 -10.83 -29.99
CA ALA A 224 15.27 -12.02 -29.15
C ALA A 224 14.32 -11.99 -27.96
N VAL A 225 14.11 -10.84 -27.33
CA VAL A 225 13.14 -10.69 -26.23
C VAL A 225 11.71 -10.97 -26.72
N VAL A 226 11.32 -10.41 -27.87
CA VAL A 226 9.99 -10.67 -28.46
C VAL A 226 9.80 -12.16 -28.78
N ALA A 227 10.81 -12.81 -29.38
CA ALA A 227 10.75 -14.23 -29.71
C ALA A 227 10.71 -15.12 -28.45
N GLY A 228 11.55 -14.83 -27.45
CA GLY A 228 11.60 -15.57 -26.19
C GLY A 228 10.28 -15.50 -25.42
N LEU A 229 9.71 -14.29 -25.30
CA LEU A 229 8.39 -14.10 -24.68
C LEU A 229 7.26 -14.79 -25.47
N SER A 230 7.38 -14.92 -26.79
CA SER A 230 6.42 -15.69 -27.61
C SER A 230 6.42 -17.18 -27.25
N TYR A 231 7.60 -17.76 -26.97
CA TYR A 231 7.69 -19.12 -26.46
C TYR A 231 7.13 -19.23 -25.03
N VAL A 232 7.50 -18.31 -24.13
CA VAL A 232 6.98 -18.29 -22.76
C VAL A 232 5.46 -18.25 -22.76
N GLU A 233 4.86 -17.36 -23.54
CA GLU A 233 3.40 -17.28 -23.69
C GLU A 233 2.78 -18.58 -24.17
N SER A 234 3.31 -19.16 -25.26
CA SER A 234 2.73 -20.35 -25.90
C SER A 234 2.75 -21.59 -24.98
N TYR A 235 3.71 -21.66 -24.06
CA TYR A 235 3.87 -22.82 -23.17
C TYR A 235 3.31 -22.59 -21.76
N ILE A 236 3.50 -21.41 -21.18
CA ILE A 236 3.14 -21.09 -19.79
C ILE A 236 1.76 -20.43 -19.69
N HIS A 237 1.37 -19.59 -20.66
CA HIS A 237 0.18 -18.74 -20.63
C HIS A 237 0.12 -17.84 -19.36
N PRO A 238 1.06 -16.88 -19.20
CA PRO A 238 1.12 -16.06 -18.00
C PRO A 238 -0.07 -15.10 -17.86
N ASP A 239 -0.58 -14.96 -16.65
CA ASP A 239 -1.61 -13.96 -16.29
C ASP A 239 -1.01 -12.56 -16.14
N ALA A 240 0.27 -12.45 -15.75
CA ALA A 240 1.01 -11.20 -15.68
C ALA A 240 2.52 -11.38 -15.85
N ILE A 241 3.17 -10.37 -16.43
CA ILE A 241 4.62 -10.26 -16.57
C ILE A 241 5.12 -9.08 -15.72
N ILE A 242 6.05 -9.32 -14.80
CA ILE A 242 6.63 -8.32 -13.89
C ILE A 242 8.11 -8.08 -14.26
N THR A 243 8.49 -6.82 -14.45
CA THR A 243 9.89 -6.42 -14.67
C THR A 243 10.24 -5.18 -13.83
N GLN A 244 11.54 -4.89 -13.74
CA GLN A 244 12.00 -3.59 -13.22
C GLN A 244 11.83 -2.47 -14.24
N GLY A 245 11.95 -1.23 -13.78
CA GLY A 245 11.93 -0.03 -14.62
C GLY A 245 13.28 0.30 -15.28
N GLU A 246 13.29 1.43 -15.99
CA GLU A 246 14.43 1.93 -16.78
C GLU A 246 15.72 2.14 -15.96
N SER A 247 15.62 2.32 -14.65
CA SER A 247 16.78 2.53 -13.78
C SER A 247 17.64 1.28 -13.56
N LEU A 248 17.05 0.09 -13.70
CA LEU A 248 17.69 -1.19 -13.39
C LEU A 248 17.74 -2.15 -14.58
N GLU A 249 17.09 -1.85 -15.70
CA GLU A 249 17.01 -2.74 -16.87
C GLU A 249 17.57 -2.13 -18.14
N ASP A 250 17.90 -3.01 -19.10
CA ASP A 250 18.40 -2.59 -20.40
C ASP A 250 17.25 -2.07 -21.29
N ALA A 251 17.53 -1.01 -22.06
CA ALA A 251 16.51 -0.36 -22.90
C ALA A 251 15.93 -1.29 -23.98
N PHE A 252 16.74 -2.16 -24.60
CA PHE A 252 16.27 -3.14 -25.60
C PHE A 252 15.28 -4.14 -25.00
N PHE A 253 15.45 -4.48 -23.72
CA PHE A 253 14.62 -5.45 -23.01
C PHE A 253 13.26 -4.87 -22.68
N LEU A 254 13.22 -3.64 -22.17
CA LEU A 254 11.97 -2.94 -21.89
C LEU A 254 11.17 -2.71 -23.17
N LYS A 255 11.82 -2.26 -24.26
CA LYS A 255 11.18 -2.09 -25.58
C LYS A 255 10.61 -3.40 -26.12
N GLY A 256 11.40 -4.47 -26.10
CA GLY A 256 10.97 -5.78 -26.60
C GLY A 256 9.82 -6.36 -25.78
N THR A 257 9.89 -6.23 -24.45
CA THR A 257 8.83 -6.68 -23.54
C THR A 257 7.55 -5.88 -23.76
N GLN A 258 7.64 -4.55 -23.80
CA GLN A 258 6.49 -3.67 -24.03
C GLN A 258 5.83 -3.92 -25.38
N ARG A 259 6.62 -4.18 -26.43
CA ARG A 259 6.09 -4.51 -27.76
C ARG A 259 5.29 -5.81 -27.71
N LYS A 260 5.86 -6.87 -27.14
CA LYS A 260 5.22 -8.20 -27.09
C LYS A 260 3.97 -8.21 -26.20
N THR A 261 4.01 -7.56 -25.04
CA THR A 261 2.86 -7.50 -24.13
C THR A 261 1.69 -6.71 -24.73
N ARG A 262 1.98 -5.64 -25.48
CA ARG A 262 0.97 -4.89 -26.24
C ARG A 262 0.32 -5.73 -27.33
N ASP A 263 1.11 -6.51 -28.09
CA ASP A 263 0.61 -7.24 -29.24
C ASP A 263 -0.29 -8.43 -28.83
N ASN A 264 -0.07 -9.01 -27.65
CA ASN A 264 -0.85 -10.14 -27.15
C ASN A 264 -1.89 -9.80 -26.07
N GLY A 265 -1.83 -8.59 -25.52
CA GLY A 265 -2.67 -8.20 -24.40
C GLY A 265 -2.34 -8.90 -23.07
N VAL A 266 -1.07 -9.29 -22.86
CA VAL A 266 -0.63 -9.81 -21.55
C VAL A 266 -0.36 -8.63 -20.60
N PRO A 267 -0.95 -8.61 -19.40
CA PRO A 267 -0.70 -7.65 -18.34
C PRO A 267 0.81 -7.44 -18.07
N TYR A 268 1.31 -6.23 -18.30
CA TYR A 268 2.71 -5.87 -18.08
C TYR A 268 2.87 -4.96 -16.86
N ILE A 269 3.64 -5.38 -15.86
CA ILE A 269 3.84 -4.66 -14.60
C ILE A 269 5.31 -4.24 -14.49
N VAL A 270 5.55 -2.93 -14.61
CA VAL A 270 6.88 -2.33 -14.39
C VAL A 270 6.92 -1.80 -12.97
N LEU A 271 7.86 -2.31 -12.16
CA LEU A 271 8.04 -1.84 -10.79
C LEU A 271 8.62 -0.41 -10.78
N PRO A 272 7.95 0.55 -10.10
CA PRO A 272 8.40 1.95 -10.06
C PRO A 272 9.59 2.18 -9.10
N SER A 273 9.77 1.28 -8.15
CA SER A 273 10.82 1.31 -7.13
C SER A 273 11.31 -0.11 -6.86
N SER A 274 12.31 -0.26 -5.99
CA SER A 274 12.85 -1.57 -5.61
C SER A 274 11.75 -2.53 -5.18
N SER A 275 11.86 -3.79 -5.59
CA SER A 275 10.89 -4.84 -5.30
C SER A 275 10.69 -5.04 -3.79
N THR A 276 11.69 -4.69 -2.99
CA THR A 276 11.65 -4.76 -1.52
C THR A 276 10.57 -3.84 -0.94
N ASN A 277 10.35 -2.67 -1.55
CA ASN A 277 9.28 -1.73 -1.17
C ASN A 277 7.88 -2.21 -1.60
N LEU A 278 7.83 -3.20 -2.49
CA LEU A 278 6.63 -3.69 -3.15
C LEU A 278 6.37 -5.16 -2.80
N ILE A 279 6.95 -5.65 -1.71
CA ILE A 279 6.85 -7.05 -1.30
C ILE A 279 5.41 -7.51 -1.07
N TRP A 280 4.50 -6.57 -0.82
CA TRP A 280 3.07 -6.80 -0.65
C TRP A 280 2.41 -7.38 -1.92
N LEU A 281 2.98 -7.13 -3.10
CA LEU A 281 2.57 -7.76 -4.35
C LEU A 281 2.66 -9.29 -4.29
N SER A 282 3.61 -9.84 -3.53
CA SER A 282 3.79 -11.28 -3.40
C SER A 282 2.58 -11.98 -2.78
N THR A 283 1.68 -11.21 -2.15
CA THR A 283 0.48 -11.71 -1.46
C THR A 283 -0.76 -11.71 -2.35
N LEU A 284 -0.69 -11.08 -3.52
CA LEU A 284 -1.80 -11.01 -4.47
C LEU A 284 -1.86 -12.29 -5.30
N ASP A 285 -3.07 -12.64 -5.70
CA ASP A 285 -3.29 -13.68 -6.70
C ASP A 285 -3.05 -13.14 -8.12
N SER A 286 -2.79 -14.06 -9.04
CA SER A 286 -2.62 -13.75 -10.45
C SER A 286 -3.84 -13.06 -11.06
N THR A 287 -5.06 -13.30 -10.55
CA THR A 287 -6.28 -12.65 -11.04
C THR A 287 -6.32 -11.16 -10.69
N ALA A 288 -5.90 -10.77 -9.47
CA ALA A 288 -5.72 -9.37 -9.12
C ALA A 288 -4.62 -8.69 -9.95
N LEU A 289 -3.56 -9.43 -10.27
CA LEU A 289 -2.45 -8.95 -11.11
C LEU A 289 -2.78 -8.89 -12.60
N ARG A 290 -3.75 -9.68 -13.08
CA ARG A 290 -4.19 -9.70 -14.49
C ARG A 290 -4.98 -8.44 -14.87
N GLY A 291 -5.67 -7.83 -13.91
CA GLY A 291 -6.50 -6.65 -14.14
C GLY A 291 -7.68 -6.93 -15.10
N SER A 292 -8.38 -5.86 -15.50
CA SER A 292 -9.61 -5.93 -16.32
C SER A 292 -9.31 -5.90 -17.82
N TYR A 293 -8.26 -6.58 -18.30
CA TYR A 293 -8.00 -6.68 -19.74
C TYR A 293 -8.96 -7.66 -20.45
N HIS A 294 -9.91 -8.26 -19.74
CA HIS A 294 -10.94 -9.05 -20.38
C HIS A 294 -11.86 -8.12 -21.19
N THR A 295 -11.96 -8.35 -22.50
CA THR A 295 -13.00 -7.86 -23.44
C THR A 295 -12.75 -6.60 -24.30
N ILE A 296 -11.53 -6.33 -24.79
CA ILE A 296 -11.36 -5.49 -26.01
C ILE A 296 -10.39 -6.14 -27.01
N SER A 297 -10.68 -7.38 -27.42
CA SER A 297 -10.02 -8.03 -28.57
C SER A 297 -10.79 -7.80 -29.89
N SER A 298 -11.84 -6.96 -29.89
CA SER A 298 -12.77 -6.83 -31.04
C SER A 298 -12.75 -5.46 -31.74
N ILE A 299 -12.04 -4.46 -31.24
CA ILE A 299 -12.06 -3.11 -31.85
C ILE A 299 -10.62 -2.68 -32.16
N GLY A 300 -10.25 -2.77 -33.44
CA GLY A 300 -8.96 -2.40 -33.98
C GLY A 300 -8.69 -0.89 -33.93
N THR A 301 -8.32 -0.37 -32.77
CA THR A 301 -7.78 0.98 -32.61
C THR A 301 -6.36 0.93 -32.03
N HIS A 302 -5.40 0.70 -32.92
CA HIS A 302 -4.00 0.39 -32.64
C HIS A 302 -3.09 1.58 -32.24
N LEU A 303 -3.58 2.76 -31.86
CA LEU A 303 -2.69 3.94 -31.74
C LEU A 303 -2.61 4.70 -30.41
N LEU A 304 -3.34 4.38 -29.34
CA LEU A 304 -3.23 5.14 -28.07
C LEU A 304 -3.41 4.31 -26.80
N THR A 305 -2.78 3.13 -26.71
CA THR A 305 -2.58 2.42 -25.42
C THR A 305 -1.10 2.49 -25.03
N ALA A 306 -0.67 3.70 -24.67
CA ALA A 306 0.61 3.92 -24.01
C ALA A 306 0.58 3.29 -22.60
N LEU A 307 1.60 2.47 -22.29
CA LEU A 307 2.03 2.13 -20.92
C LEU A 307 0.91 1.60 -20.01
N ALA A 308 0.21 0.54 -20.41
CA ALA A 308 -0.76 -0.13 -19.55
C ALA A 308 -0.04 -0.98 -18.49
N ILE A 309 0.42 -0.30 -17.43
CA ILE A 309 0.84 -0.96 -16.20
C ILE A 309 -0.41 -1.42 -15.45
N VAL A 310 -0.50 -2.67 -15.02
CA VAL A 310 -1.81 -3.28 -14.69
C VAL A 310 -2.44 -2.75 -13.38
N TRP A 311 -1.62 -2.25 -12.48
CA TRP A 311 -2.06 -1.46 -11.32
C TRP A 311 -2.48 -0.02 -11.65
N ASN A 312 -2.22 0.50 -12.87
CA ASN A 312 -2.68 1.83 -13.34
C ASN A 312 -4.19 1.87 -13.65
N ASP A 313 -4.85 0.71 -13.65
CA ASP A 313 -6.31 0.66 -13.77
C ASP A 313 -7.00 1.11 -12.46
N VAL A 314 -6.33 1.15 -11.30
CA VAL A 314 -6.93 1.73 -10.08
C VAL A 314 -6.59 3.22 -10.04
N ARG A 315 -7.58 4.07 -10.35
CA ARG A 315 -7.44 5.53 -10.35
C ARG A 315 -8.15 6.09 -9.14
N ILE A 316 -7.39 6.62 -8.21
CA ILE A 316 -7.94 7.29 -7.02
C ILE A 316 -7.94 8.79 -7.29
N GLU A 317 -9.09 9.44 -7.13
CA GLU A 317 -9.22 10.90 -7.16
C GLU A 317 -9.45 11.41 -5.74
N ILE A 318 -8.66 12.39 -5.32
CA ILE A 318 -8.72 12.97 -3.99
C ILE A 318 -9.64 14.19 -4.00
N LEU A 319 -10.65 14.20 -3.13
CA LEU A 319 -11.57 15.33 -2.94
C LEU A 319 -11.35 15.96 -1.57
N LEU A 320 -11.01 17.25 -1.56
CA LEU A 320 -10.81 18.07 -0.37
C LEU A 320 -11.85 19.19 -0.31
N HIS A 321 -12.48 19.38 0.85
CA HIS A 321 -13.30 20.57 1.12
C HIS A 321 -12.53 21.53 2.03
N ALA A 322 -12.30 22.76 1.55
CA ALA A 322 -11.64 23.78 2.34
C ALA A 322 -12.62 24.48 3.29
N PRO A 323 -12.25 24.71 4.57
CA PRO A 323 -13.04 25.53 5.48
C PRO A 323 -12.89 27.02 5.15
N ALA A 324 -13.88 27.84 5.55
CA ALA A 324 -13.93 29.27 5.20
C ALA A 324 -12.89 30.12 5.95
N GLU A 325 -12.60 29.79 7.21
CA GLU A 325 -11.87 30.69 8.11
C GLU A 325 -10.56 30.08 8.65
N SER A 326 -10.15 28.91 8.14
CA SER A 326 -8.93 28.24 8.58
C SER A 326 -8.17 27.64 7.40
N SER A 327 -6.87 27.92 7.33
CA SER A 327 -5.99 27.34 6.32
C SER A 327 -4.99 26.33 6.88
N GLY A 328 -4.64 26.41 8.17
CA GLY A 328 -3.55 25.64 8.76
C GLY A 328 -3.73 24.12 8.66
N SER A 329 -4.93 23.63 8.99
CA SER A 329 -5.24 22.19 8.95
C SER A 329 -5.19 21.63 7.53
N LEU A 330 -5.81 22.33 6.57
CA LEU A 330 -5.79 21.96 5.16
C LEU A 330 -4.37 22.03 4.57
N ILE A 331 -3.58 23.06 4.91
CA ILE A 331 -2.19 23.16 4.48
C ILE A 331 -1.37 21.97 5.00
N ARG A 332 -1.58 21.55 6.26
CA ARG A 332 -0.95 20.34 6.80
C ARG A 332 -1.36 19.09 6.03
N LEU A 333 -2.65 18.93 5.74
CA LEU A 333 -3.15 17.80 4.93
C LEU A 333 -2.47 17.79 3.55
N ILE A 334 -2.44 18.93 2.85
CA ILE A 334 -1.82 19.03 1.54
C ILE A 334 -0.33 18.68 1.60
N LYS A 335 0.40 19.15 2.62
CA LYS A 335 1.81 18.76 2.83
C LYS A 335 1.97 17.26 3.07
N SER A 336 1.05 16.63 3.81
CA SER A 336 1.08 15.17 4.02
C SER A 336 0.84 14.41 2.71
N LEU A 337 -0.01 14.94 1.81
CA LEU A 337 -0.22 14.40 0.47
C LEU A 337 1.01 14.59 -0.43
N GLU A 338 1.65 15.77 -0.41
CA GLU A 338 2.89 16.04 -1.17
C GLU A 338 4.03 15.08 -0.78
N ASN A 339 4.08 14.65 0.49
CA ASN A 339 5.12 13.76 1.02
C ASN A 339 4.82 12.26 0.82
N ALA A 340 3.66 11.89 0.27
CA ALA A 340 3.27 10.50 0.12
C ALA A 340 3.92 9.80 -1.08
N ASP A 341 4.14 8.49 -0.96
CA ASP A 341 4.65 7.67 -2.07
C ASP A 341 3.50 7.12 -2.91
N TYR A 342 3.34 7.69 -4.11
CA TYR A 342 2.31 7.32 -5.08
C TYR A 342 2.76 6.26 -6.09
N LEU A 343 3.87 5.55 -5.85
CA LEU A 343 4.33 4.49 -6.74
C LEU A 343 4.56 4.96 -8.20
N GLY A 344 4.96 6.23 -8.36
CA GLY A 344 5.15 6.87 -9.66
C GLY A 344 3.86 7.29 -10.38
N LEU A 345 2.67 7.08 -9.81
CA LEU A 345 1.38 7.44 -10.40
C LEU A 345 0.57 8.35 -9.47
N PRO A 346 0.88 9.66 -9.44
CA PRO A 346 0.21 10.59 -8.54
C PRO A 346 -1.28 10.76 -8.91
N PRO A 347 -2.19 10.74 -7.91
CA PRO A 347 -3.62 10.87 -8.14
C PRO A 347 -4.01 12.29 -8.59
N THR A 348 -5.23 12.40 -9.11
CA THR A 348 -5.85 13.70 -9.36
C THR A 348 -6.34 14.28 -8.04
N LEU A 349 -6.12 15.57 -7.83
CA LEU A 349 -6.51 16.29 -6.62
C LEU A 349 -7.53 17.37 -6.97
N THR A 350 -8.71 17.30 -6.36
CA THR A 350 -9.76 18.30 -6.50
C THR A 350 -9.96 19.00 -5.15
N ILE A 351 -9.76 20.32 -5.13
CA ILE A 351 -9.90 21.17 -3.94
C ILE A 351 -11.09 22.09 -4.15
N GLU A 352 -12.12 21.94 -3.32
CA GLU A 352 -13.27 22.83 -3.30
C GLU A 352 -13.09 23.94 -2.27
N LEU A 353 -13.08 25.18 -2.77
CA LEU A 353 -12.95 26.39 -1.99
C LEU A 353 -14.32 26.99 -1.65
N PRO A 354 -14.45 27.54 -0.43
CA PRO A 354 -15.62 28.31 -0.05
C PRO A 354 -15.67 29.64 -0.81
N PRO A 355 -16.79 30.40 -0.72
CA PRO A 355 -16.98 31.66 -1.44
C PRO A 355 -15.96 32.71 -1.00
N ARG A 356 -15.65 32.70 0.30
CA ARG A 356 -14.61 33.53 0.93
C ARG A 356 -13.52 32.61 1.49
N PRO A 357 -12.51 32.24 0.69
CA PRO A 357 -11.37 31.47 1.17
C PRO A 357 -10.36 32.36 1.90
N ASP A 358 -9.61 31.79 2.84
CA ASP A 358 -8.47 32.44 3.49
C ASP A 358 -7.41 32.87 2.44
N PRO A 359 -6.99 34.15 2.41
CA PRO A 359 -5.92 34.61 1.53
C PRO A 359 -4.61 33.82 1.66
N HIS A 360 -4.27 33.34 2.86
CA HIS A 360 -3.07 32.52 3.08
C HIS A 360 -3.17 31.18 2.36
N LEU A 361 -4.36 30.58 2.32
CA LEU A 361 -4.60 29.35 1.56
C LEU A 361 -4.41 29.59 0.06
N LEU A 362 -4.96 30.68 -0.48
CA LEU A 362 -4.80 31.02 -1.90
C LEU A 362 -3.33 31.20 -2.29
N HIS A 363 -2.56 31.91 -1.45
CA HIS A 363 -1.14 32.11 -1.68
C HIS A 363 -0.32 30.81 -1.58
N PHE A 364 -0.73 29.90 -0.68
CA PHE A 364 -0.12 28.57 -0.59
C PHE A 364 -0.42 27.73 -1.84
N LEU A 365 -1.68 27.70 -2.30
CA LEU A 365 -2.10 26.96 -3.49
C LEU A 365 -1.39 27.44 -4.76
N GLU A 366 -1.11 28.74 -4.87
CA GLU A 366 -0.33 29.31 -5.99
C GLU A 366 1.10 28.73 -6.07
N LYS A 367 1.70 28.44 -4.90
CA LYS A 367 3.10 27.96 -4.79
C LYS A 367 3.21 26.44 -4.65
N MET A 368 2.09 25.76 -4.55
CA MET A 368 2.01 24.33 -4.31
C MET A 368 2.70 23.54 -5.43
N LYS A 369 3.49 22.53 -5.06
CA LYS A 369 4.21 21.68 -6.01
C LYS A 369 3.63 20.28 -5.95
N TRP A 370 2.51 20.07 -6.64
CA TRP A 370 2.00 18.72 -6.82
C TRP A 370 2.99 17.89 -7.65
N PRO A 371 3.10 16.57 -7.44
CA PRO A 371 3.92 15.70 -8.29
C PRO A 371 3.35 15.66 -9.73
N LEU A 372 3.73 16.64 -10.55
CA LEU A 372 3.15 16.89 -11.89
C LEU A 372 3.77 16.00 -12.98
N HIS A 373 4.83 15.25 -12.68
CA HIS A 373 5.70 14.70 -13.72
C HIS A 373 5.11 13.55 -14.54
N LEU A 374 3.99 12.94 -14.13
CA LEU A 374 3.53 11.70 -14.77
C LEU A 374 2.02 11.61 -15.11
N SER A 375 1.13 12.42 -14.52
CA SER A 375 -0.33 12.45 -14.84
C SER A 375 -1.21 13.25 -13.86
N GLY A 376 -0.70 13.58 -12.66
CA GLY A 376 -1.50 14.19 -11.60
C GLY A 376 -1.97 15.60 -11.93
N LYS A 377 -3.29 15.81 -12.00
CA LYS A 377 -3.92 17.13 -12.21
C LYS A 377 -4.43 17.68 -10.89
N VAL A 378 -4.15 18.96 -10.62
CA VAL A 378 -4.80 19.69 -9.52
C VAL A 378 -5.93 20.54 -10.09
N THR A 379 -7.13 20.37 -9.56
CA THR A 379 -8.33 21.15 -9.94
C THR A 379 -8.79 21.92 -8.73
N VAL A 380 -8.80 23.25 -8.83
CA VAL A 380 -9.35 24.13 -7.79
C VAL A 380 -10.72 24.62 -8.24
N ARG A 381 -11.76 24.34 -7.46
CA ARG A 381 -13.13 24.79 -7.71
C ARG A 381 -13.50 25.79 -6.63
N ARG A 382 -14.11 26.92 -6.97
CA ARG A 382 -14.55 27.93 -5.99
C ARG A 382 -16.04 28.14 -6.08
N ARG A 383 -16.73 28.06 -4.94
CA ARG A 383 -18.18 28.30 -4.84
C ARG A 383 -18.51 29.77 -5.10
N VAL A 384 -19.59 30.01 -5.84
CA VAL A 384 -20.09 31.35 -6.18
C VAL A 384 -21.14 31.85 -5.17
N ARG A 385 -22.06 30.98 -4.74
CA ARG A 385 -23.14 31.37 -3.82
C ARG A 385 -22.57 31.73 -2.43
N PRO A 386 -22.90 32.91 -1.87
CA PRO A 386 -22.30 33.38 -0.62
C PRO A 386 -22.98 32.85 0.65
N HIS A 387 -24.18 32.28 0.55
CA HIS A 387 -24.96 31.78 1.69
C HIS A 387 -24.44 30.44 2.20
N ALA A 388 -24.73 30.13 3.47
CA ALA A 388 -24.49 28.80 4.02
C ALA A 388 -25.37 27.77 3.32
N MET A 389 -24.78 26.61 3.00
CA MET A 389 -25.53 25.53 2.35
C MET A 389 -26.51 24.94 3.34
N ASN A 390 -27.67 24.51 2.88
CA ASN A 390 -28.49 23.59 3.67
C ASN A 390 -27.93 22.15 3.57
N ALA A 391 -28.47 21.23 4.38
CA ALA A 391 -28.06 19.83 4.39
C ALA A 391 -28.14 19.15 3.01
N ALA A 392 -29.22 19.39 2.26
CA ALA A 392 -29.43 18.80 0.94
C ALA A 392 -28.42 19.35 -0.10
N GLU A 393 -28.20 20.67 -0.11
CA GLU A 393 -27.23 21.33 -1.00
C GLU A 393 -25.81 20.87 -0.73
N SER A 394 -25.42 20.67 0.54
CA SER A 394 -24.09 20.21 0.92
C SER A 394 -23.84 18.75 0.48
N ALA A 395 -24.84 17.88 0.66
CA ALA A 395 -24.80 16.49 0.20
C ALA A 395 -24.75 16.40 -1.33
N LEU A 396 -25.58 17.18 -2.02
CA LEU A 396 -25.58 17.28 -3.49
C LEU A 396 -24.21 17.74 -4.01
N ARG A 397 -23.69 18.86 -3.49
CA ARG A 397 -22.38 19.39 -3.90
C ARG A 397 -21.29 18.33 -3.77
N THR A 398 -21.20 17.66 -2.62
CA THR A 398 -20.16 16.66 -2.40
C THR A 398 -20.30 15.48 -3.36
N THR A 399 -21.53 15.08 -3.67
CA THR A 399 -21.82 13.97 -4.58
C THR A 399 -21.54 14.32 -6.03
N GLU A 400 -21.83 15.56 -6.44
CA GLU A 400 -21.58 16.10 -7.79
C GLU A 400 -20.12 16.51 -8.02
N ALA A 401 -19.34 16.67 -6.96
CA ALA A 401 -17.93 17.03 -7.05
C ALA A 401 -17.10 15.97 -7.79
N PHE A 402 -17.53 14.70 -7.71
CA PHE A 402 -16.89 13.55 -8.36
C PHE A 402 -17.92 12.62 -9.00
N TYR A 403 -17.71 12.28 -10.26
CA TYR A 403 -18.42 11.19 -10.94
C TYR A 403 -17.42 10.32 -11.70
N PRO A 404 -17.41 8.99 -11.50
CA PRO A 404 -16.38 8.13 -12.07
C PRO A 404 -16.54 7.99 -13.58
N ARG A 405 -15.46 8.23 -14.34
CA ARG A 405 -15.45 7.99 -15.80
C ARG A 405 -15.67 6.51 -16.12
N ASN A 406 -15.06 5.63 -15.35
CA ASN A 406 -15.33 4.20 -15.38
C ASN A 406 -15.50 3.72 -13.92
N PRO A 407 -16.71 3.27 -13.53
CA PRO A 407 -17.02 2.93 -12.14
C PRO A 407 -16.15 1.82 -11.54
N ASN A 408 -15.62 0.90 -12.37
CA ASN A 408 -14.81 -0.22 -11.90
C ASN A 408 -13.34 0.15 -11.63
N THR A 409 -12.88 1.30 -12.11
CA THR A 409 -11.47 1.70 -12.10
C THR A 409 -11.23 3.02 -11.39
N SER A 410 -12.20 3.95 -11.46
CA SER A 410 -12.12 5.28 -10.86
C SER A 410 -12.77 5.26 -9.49
N HIS A 411 -12.06 5.68 -8.45
CA HIS A 411 -12.49 5.63 -7.05
C HIS A 411 -12.28 7.00 -6.40
N LEU A 412 -13.10 7.33 -5.41
CA LEU A 412 -13.07 8.62 -4.71
C LEU A 412 -12.38 8.46 -3.36
N LEU A 413 -11.35 9.25 -3.06
CA LEU A 413 -10.81 9.42 -1.72
C LEU A 413 -11.31 10.73 -1.13
N LEU A 414 -12.25 10.63 -0.20
CA LEU A 414 -12.80 11.78 0.52
C LEU A 414 -11.97 12.05 1.77
N LEU A 415 -11.43 13.26 1.90
CA LEU A 415 -10.63 13.68 3.06
C LEU A 415 -11.19 14.95 3.69
N SER A 416 -11.26 14.97 5.02
CA SER A 416 -11.57 16.17 5.80
C SER A 416 -10.31 17.00 6.03
N PRO A 417 -10.42 18.34 6.14
CA PRO A 417 -9.26 19.22 6.27
C PRO A 417 -8.48 19.01 7.58
N GLN A 418 -9.04 18.32 8.58
CA GLN A 418 -8.37 18.02 9.86
C GLN A 418 -7.50 16.76 9.82
N VAL A 419 -7.50 16.02 8.71
CA VAL A 419 -6.70 14.79 8.60
C VAL A 419 -5.25 15.10 8.31
N GLU A 420 -4.36 14.27 8.86
CA GLU A 420 -2.99 14.12 8.40
C GLU A 420 -2.77 12.63 8.03
N LEU A 421 -2.15 12.37 6.88
CA LEU A 421 -1.94 11.03 6.34
C LEU A 421 -0.49 10.58 6.48
N ALA A 422 -0.30 9.28 6.73
CA ALA A 422 1.02 8.64 6.69
C ALA A 422 1.53 8.57 5.24
N PRO A 423 2.84 8.73 4.97
CA PRO A 423 3.37 8.66 3.60
C PRO A 423 3.08 7.35 2.84
N SER A 424 2.82 6.26 3.55
CA SER A 424 2.49 4.93 3.02
C SER A 424 0.99 4.68 2.77
N PHE A 425 0.10 5.65 3.02
CA PHE A 425 -1.35 5.43 2.91
C PHE A 425 -1.78 4.92 1.53
N TYR A 426 -1.12 5.40 0.47
CA TYR A 426 -1.47 5.05 -0.91
C TYR A 426 -1.16 3.59 -1.24
N HIS A 427 -0.03 3.07 -0.73
CA HIS A 427 0.31 1.64 -0.81
C HIS A 427 -0.79 0.78 -0.17
N TYR A 428 -1.30 1.19 0.99
CA TYR A 428 -2.38 0.47 1.67
C TYR A 428 -3.68 0.47 0.86
N LEU A 429 -4.08 1.62 0.29
CA LEU A 429 -5.29 1.70 -0.54
C LEU A 429 -5.17 0.82 -1.79
N LEU A 430 -4.04 0.89 -2.48
CA LEU A 430 -3.82 0.10 -3.68
C LEU A 430 -3.78 -1.40 -3.35
N TYR A 431 -3.04 -1.79 -2.31
CA TYR A 431 -2.95 -3.17 -1.86
C TYR A 431 -4.33 -3.74 -1.49
N SER A 432 -5.11 -2.99 -0.70
CA SER A 432 -6.44 -3.42 -0.26
C SER A 432 -7.45 -3.45 -1.42
N SER A 433 -7.36 -2.51 -2.36
CA SER A 433 -8.22 -2.48 -3.54
C SER A 433 -7.94 -3.67 -4.46
N LEU A 434 -6.67 -3.95 -4.76
CA LEU A 434 -6.29 -5.08 -5.61
C LEU A 434 -6.72 -6.40 -4.97
N LYS A 435 -6.49 -6.57 -3.66
CA LYS A 435 -6.89 -7.78 -2.97
C LYS A 435 -8.41 -7.95 -2.89
N TYR A 436 -9.14 -6.98 -2.34
CA TYR A 436 -10.56 -7.20 -2.04
C TYR A 436 -11.48 -6.99 -3.24
N ARG A 437 -11.07 -6.23 -4.26
CA ARG A 437 -11.94 -5.94 -5.41
C ARG A 437 -11.59 -6.77 -6.65
N ARG A 438 -10.31 -7.12 -6.83
CA ARG A 438 -9.85 -7.82 -8.05
C ARG A 438 -9.51 -9.28 -7.85
N SER A 439 -9.02 -9.68 -6.67
CA SER A 439 -8.88 -11.10 -6.36
C SER A 439 -10.26 -11.75 -6.40
N SER A 440 -10.36 -12.92 -7.05
CA SER A 440 -11.55 -13.78 -7.20
C SER A 440 -12.82 -13.20 -6.55
N GLN A 441 -13.67 -12.55 -7.35
CA GLN A 441 -14.86 -11.82 -6.90
C GLN A 441 -15.81 -12.71 -6.07
N GLU A 442 -15.62 -12.72 -4.76
CA GLU A 442 -16.59 -13.27 -3.82
C GLU A 442 -17.82 -12.37 -3.77
N GLU A 443 -19.00 -12.94 -3.61
CA GLU A 443 -20.24 -12.16 -3.41
C GLU A 443 -20.10 -11.14 -2.27
N THR A 444 -19.34 -11.49 -1.22
CA THR A 444 -18.96 -10.62 -0.10
C THR A 444 -18.24 -9.35 -0.59
N SER A 445 -17.26 -9.46 -1.49
CA SER A 445 -16.52 -8.32 -2.04
C SER A 445 -17.41 -7.31 -2.78
N SER A 446 -18.52 -7.76 -3.36
CA SER A 446 -19.46 -6.91 -4.10
C SER A 446 -20.23 -5.93 -3.21
N LYS A 447 -20.31 -6.21 -1.90
CA LYS A 447 -21.01 -5.40 -0.90
C LYS A 447 -20.10 -4.39 -0.19
N LEU A 448 -18.81 -4.39 -0.53
CA LEU A 448 -17.85 -3.44 0.02
C LEU A 448 -18.06 -2.06 -0.61
N LEU A 449 -18.46 -1.09 0.21
CA LEU A 449 -18.68 0.31 -0.20
C LEU A 449 -17.36 1.06 -0.39
N GLY A 450 -16.39 0.77 0.46
CA GLY A 450 -15.15 1.51 0.53
C GLY A 450 -14.20 1.06 1.62
N ILE A 451 -13.08 1.76 1.72
CA ILE A 451 -11.96 1.48 2.63
C ILE A 451 -11.67 2.72 3.46
N SER A 452 -11.71 2.60 4.79
CA SER A 452 -11.33 3.66 5.71
C SER A 452 -9.82 3.64 5.96
N LEU A 453 -9.20 4.82 6.05
CA LEU A 453 -7.80 4.98 6.48
C LEU A 453 -7.69 5.22 7.98
N GLU A 454 -8.76 5.72 8.58
CA GLU A 454 -8.84 6.06 10.00
C GLU A 454 -9.71 5.04 10.74
N LEU A 455 -9.37 4.80 12.01
CA LEU A 455 -10.28 4.22 12.98
C LEU A 455 -10.81 5.34 13.88
N PRO A 456 -12.10 5.73 13.76
CA PRO A 456 -12.64 6.87 14.50
C PRO A 456 -12.57 6.62 16.01
N SER A 457 -12.27 7.67 16.78
CA SER A 457 -12.25 7.61 18.24
C SER A 457 -13.64 7.54 18.87
N SER A 458 -14.66 8.01 18.16
CA SER A 458 -16.06 7.98 18.58
C SER A 458 -16.96 7.35 17.53
N LYS A 459 -18.02 6.68 17.98
CA LYS A 459 -19.02 6.13 17.07
C LYS A 459 -19.70 7.26 16.30
N PRO A 460 -19.95 7.10 14.98
CA PRO A 460 -20.65 8.09 14.18
C PRO A 460 -22.04 8.46 14.68
N THR A 461 -22.70 7.53 15.36
CA THR A 461 -24.09 7.66 15.75
C THR A 461 -24.26 8.40 17.08
N ASP A 462 -23.86 7.76 18.19
CA ASP A 462 -24.06 8.28 19.55
C ASP A 462 -22.89 9.14 20.07
N ASN A 463 -21.85 9.33 19.25
CA ASN A 463 -20.60 10.02 19.60
C ASN A 463 -19.91 9.48 20.88
N LYS A 464 -20.26 8.28 21.33
CA LYS A 464 -19.60 7.62 22.45
C LYS A 464 -18.22 7.12 22.03
N PRO A 465 -17.25 7.03 22.95
CA PRO A 465 -15.93 6.50 22.64
C PRO A 465 -16.05 5.11 22.03
N PHE A 466 -15.40 4.94 20.88
CA PHE A 466 -15.35 3.66 20.18
C PHE A 466 -13.99 3.03 20.44
N THR A 467 -14.00 1.84 21.02
CA THR A 467 -12.83 0.97 21.06
C THR A 467 -13.10 -0.16 20.09
N ALA A 468 -12.31 -0.25 19.03
CA ALA A 468 -12.38 -1.39 18.13
C ALA A 468 -12.19 -2.69 18.91
N LEU A 469 -12.87 -3.75 18.47
CA LEU A 469 -12.74 -5.09 19.03
C LEU A 469 -11.25 -5.41 19.18
N ARG A 470 -10.82 -5.72 20.41
CA ARG A 470 -9.43 -6.12 20.63
C ARG A 470 -9.20 -7.42 19.86
N GLN A 471 -8.09 -7.51 19.15
CA GLN A 471 -7.72 -8.71 18.38
C GLN A 471 -7.75 -10.00 19.25
N LYS A 472 -7.58 -9.90 20.57
CA LYS A 472 -7.74 -11.01 21.52
C LYS A 472 -9.17 -11.54 21.69
N GLU A 473 -10.19 -10.73 21.44
CA GLU A 473 -11.61 -11.13 21.46
C GLU A 473 -12.05 -11.65 20.09
N ALA A 474 -11.46 -11.14 19.01
CA ALA A 474 -11.64 -11.68 17.65
C ALA A 474 -10.94 -13.05 17.46
N ASN A 475 -9.79 -13.26 18.12
CA ASN A 475 -9.00 -14.49 18.03
C ASN A 475 -9.49 -15.64 18.94
N ARG A 476 -10.60 -15.49 19.68
CA ARG A 476 -11.15 -16.67 20.39
C ARG A 476 -11.64 -17.74 19.43
N ASP A 477 -12.00 -17.36 18.20
CA ASP A 477 -12.51 -18.28 17.17
C ASP A 477 -11.60 -18.42 15.93
N ILE A 478 -10.57 -17.58 15.76
CA ILE A 478 -9.76 -17.55 14.52
C ILE A 478 -8.26 -17.63 14.83
N LYS A 479 -7.63 -18.72 14.38
CA LYS A 479 -6.16 -18.95 14.37
C LYS A 479 -5.47 -18.13 13.27
N THR A 480 -5.65 -16.80 13.21
CA THR A 480 -4.96 -15.95 12.23
C THR A 480 -3.93 -15.07 12.91
N GLU A 481 -2.93 -15.71 13.52
CA GLU A 481 -1.70 -15.04 13.94
C GLU A 481 -0.99 -14.45 12.70
N GLY A 482 -0.52 -13.20 12.79
CA GLY A 482 0.24 -12.54 11.73
C GLY A 482 -0.58 -11.87 10.60
N THR A 483 -1.91 -11.79 10.69
CA THR A 483 -2.74 -11.03 9.73
C THR A 483 -3.00 -9.59 10.19
N LEU A 484 -3.16 -8.68 9.24
CA LEU A 484 -3.45 -7.28 9.53
C LEU A 484 -4.83 -7.14 10.21
N PRO A 485 -4.91 -6.42 11.33
CA PRO A 485 -6.16 -6.27 12.07
C PRO A 485 -7.14 -5.38 11.32
N HIS A 486 -8.26 -5.98 10.90
CA HIS A 486 -9.34 -5.31 10.17
C HIS A 486 -10.71 -5.80 10.65
N PHE A 487 -11.74 -5.02 10.36
CA PHE A 487 -13.13 -5.41 10.53
C PHE A 487 -14.01 -4.71 9.49
N LEU A 488 -15.21 -5.25 9.28
CA LEU A 488 -16.23 -4.65 8.42
C LEU A 488 -17.22 -3.89 9.29
N TRP A 489 -17.66 -2.72 8.85
CA TRP A 489 -18.60 -1.90 9.61
C TRP A 489 -19.63 -1.24 8.71
N GLN A 490 -20.91 -1.35 9.08
CA GLN A 490 -22.02 -0.63 8.44
C GLN A 490 -22.09 0.84 8.89
N ALA A 491 -20.96 1.54 8.85
CA ALA A 491 -20.90 2.95 9.19
C ALA A 491 -20.03 3.71 8.17
N PRO A 492 -20.47 4.89 7.71
CA PRO A 492 -19.66 5.71 6.82
C PRO A 492 -18.53 6.44 7.55
N ASN A 493 -17.54 6.91 6.79
CA ASN A 493 -16.48 7.78 7.28
C ASN A 493 -16.27 8.98 6.35
N SER A 494 -16.39 10.20 6.89
CA SER A 494 -16.15 11.46 6.17
C SER A 494 -14.76 12.05 6.39
N ASN A 495 -13.99 11.52 7.35
CA ASN A 495 -12.66 12.04 7.68
C ASN A 495 -11.63 11.56 6.66
N ALA A 496 -11.41 10.26 6.55
CA ALA A 496 -10.44 9.70 5.63
C ALA A 496 -10.89 8.34 5.11
N ALA A 497 -11.59 8.34 3.98
CA ALA A 497 -12.08 7.11 3.39
C ALA A 497 -12.16 7.14 1.86
N MET A 498 -11.84 6.01 1.26
CA MET A 498 -11.97 5.76 -0.16
C MET A 498 -13.29 5.04 -0.45
N TYR A 499 -14.11 5.58 -1.34
CA TYR A 499 -15.34 5.00 -1.85
C TYR A 499 -15.12 4.43 -3.25
N PHE A 500 -15.61 3.22 -3.51
CA PHE A 500 -15.51 2.61 -4.84
C PHE A 500 -16.44 3.31 -5.84
N GLY A 501 -16.03 3.37 -7.10
CA GLY A 501 -16.71 4.15 -8.14
C GLY A 501 -18.08 3.62 -8.51
N ASP A 502 -18.23 2.30 -8.64
CA ASP A 502 -19.51 1.64 -8.88
C ASP A 502 -20.51 1.95 -7.76
N LYS A 503 -20.04 1.92 -6.51
CA LYS A 503 -20.86 2.22 -5.36
C LYS A 503 -21.19 3.70 -5.23
N TRP A 504 -20.26 4.57 -5.60
CA TRP A 504 -20.51 6.01 -5.65
C TRP A 504 -21.52 6.38 -6.74
N ALA A 505 -21.44 5.75 -7.92
CA ALA A 505 -22.41 5.95 -9.00
C ALA A 505 -23.82 5.44 -8.62
N GLU A 506 -23.89 4.31 -7.90
CA GLU A 506 -25.16 3.83 -7.34
C GLU A 506 -25.70 4.78 -6.26
N PHE A 507 -24.83 5.25 -5.35
CA PHE A 507 -25.20 6.24 -4.33
C PHE A 507 -25.67 7.57 -4.95
N HIS A 508 -25.05 8.03 -6.04
CA HIS A 508 -25.49 9.21 -6.77
C HIS A 508 -26.93 9.04 -7.28
N SER A 509 -27.25 7.90 -7.89
CA SER A 509 -28.63 7.59 -8.33
C SER A 509 -29.61 7.51 -7.15
N PHE A 510 -29.18 6.88 -6.04
CA PHE A 510 -29.96 6.82 -4.80
C PHE A 510 -30.28 8.22 -4.25
N LEU A 511 -29.26 9.08 -4.11
CA LEU A 511 -29.42 10.43 -3.56
C LEU A 511 -30.31 11.29 -4.44
N SER A 512 -30.14 11.23 -5.77
CA SER A 512 -30.98 11.99 -6.71
C SER A 512 -32.48 11.65 -6.57
N THR A 513 -32.80 10.37 -6.39
CA THR A 513 -34.19 9.91 -6.22
C THR A 513 -34.71 10.29 -4.82
N ARG A 514 -33.89 10.10 -3.79
CA ARG A 514 -34.21 10.42 -2.40
C ARG A 514 -34.54 11.90 -2.18
N LEU A 515 -33.83 12.81 -2.86
CA LEU A 515 -34.07 14.24 -2.80
C LEU A 515 -35.30 14.66 -3.62
N ALA A 516 -35.51 14.06 -4.80
CA ALA A 516 -36.69 14.34 -5.62
C ALA A 516 -38.02 13.98 -4.91
N ILE A 517 -38.05 12.90 -4.12
CA ILE A 517 -39.23 12.54 -3.31
C ILE A 517 -39.42 13.54 -2.16
N GLN A 518 -38.33 13.92 -1.49
CA GLN A 518 -38.38 14.90 -0.41
C GLN A 518 -38.90 16.27 -0.86
N GLU A 519 -38.61 16.68 -2.10
CA GLU A 519 -39.15 17.93 -2.65
C GLU A 519 -40.66 17.83 -2.97
N LYS A 520 -41.16 16.63 -3.34
CA LYS A 520 -42.58 16.40 -3.64
C LYS A 520 -43.44 16.28 -2.39
N GLU A 521 -42.93 15.64 -1.34
CA GLU A 521 -43.61 15.51 -0.07
C GLU A 521 -43.47 16.82 0.71
N THR A 522 -44.45 17.72 0.59
CA THR A 522 -44.51 19.04 1.26
C THR A 522 -44.59 18.97 2.80
N GLY A 523 -44.34 17.81 3.41
CA GLY A 523 -44.34 17.58 4.85
C GLY A 523 -42.92 17.36 5.37
N THR A 524 -42.61 17.97 6.51
CA THR A 524 -41.42 17.62 7.30
C THR A 524 -41.57 16.20 7.83
N ALA A 525 -41.36 15.18 7.01
CA ALA A 525 -41.08 13.85 7.51
C ALA A 525 -39.89 14.02 8.46
N SER A 526 -40.09 13.74 9.76
CA SER A 526 -39.03 13.98 10.74
C SER A 526 -37.83 13.15 10.33
N HIS A 527 -36.77 13.83 9.92
CA HIS A 527 -35.50 13.20 9.61
C HIS A 527 -34.95 12.71 10.95
N GLU A 528 -34.88 11.40 11.12
CA GLU A 528 -34.25 10.82 12.30
C GLU A 528 -32.74 11.00 12.13
N GLU A 529 -32.21 12.08 12.70
CA GLU A 529 -30.77 12.35 12.75
C GLU A 529 -30.11 11.27 13.63
N ILE A 530 -29.48 10.28 12.99
CA ILE A 530 -28.78 9.17 13.66
C ILE A 530 -27.30 9.52 13.83
N ILE A 531 -26.71 10.23 12.87
CA ILE A 531 -25.33 10.70 12.88
C ILE A 531 -25.24 12.01 13.66
N SER A 532 -24.18 12.14 14.45
CA SER A 532 -23.90 13.39 15.17
C SER A 532 -23.72 14.58 14.21
N ARG A 533 -24.32 15.73 14.56
CA ARG A 533 -24.12 17.03 13.87
C ARG A 533 -22.67 17.52 13.81
N LYS A 534 -21.75 16.84 14.50
CA LYS A 534 -20.30 17.03 14.33
C LYS A 534 -19.76 16.49 13.00
N ARG A 535 -20.60 15.93 12.14
CA ARG A 535 -20.20 15.31 10.89
C ARG A 535 -21.10 15.77 9.75
N PRO A 536 -20.60 15.78 8.50
CA PRO A 536 -21.41 16.19 7.37
C PRO A 536 -22.66 15.33 7.19
N THR A 537 -23.76 15.95 6.79
CA THR A 537 -25.08 15.36 6.58
C THR A 537 -25.06 14.33 5.45
N LEU A 538 -24.10 14.44 4.54
CA LEU A 538 -23.80 13.39 3.57
C LEU A 538 -23.67 12.00 4.23
N MET A 539 -23.10 11.93 5.44
CA MET A 539 -22.96 10.67 6.16
C MET A 539 -24.30 10.04 6.53
N GLU A 540 -25.36 10.82 6.74
CA GLU A 540 -26.71 10.29 6.99
C GLU A 540 -27.23 9.58 5.75
N PHE A 541 -27.19 10.25 4.60
CA PHE A 541 -27.61 9.64 3.34
C PHE A 541 -26.80 8.40 2.99
N ILE A 542 -25.48 8.41 3.23
CA ILE A 542 -24.65 7.22 3.02
C ILE A 542 -25.02 6.12 4.04
N LEU A 543 -25.35 6.46 5.29
CA LEU A 543 -25.78 5.48 6.27
C LEU A 543 -27.13 4.84 5.88
N GLU A 544 -28.09 5.64 5.41
CA GLU A 544 -29.35 5.14 4.86
C GLU A 544 -29.08 4.16 3.70
N PHE A 545 -28.20 4.55 2.77
CA PHE A 545 -27.81 3.71 1.64
C PHE A 545 -27.13 2.40 2.07
N ILE A 546 -26.17 2.47 3.00
CA ILE A 546 -25.48 1.32 3.59
C ILE A 546 -26.49 0.34 4.19
N ARG A 547 -27.45 0.84 4.97
CA ARG A 547 -28.43 0.00 5.67
C ARG A 547 -29.48 -0.58 4.72
N ALA A 548 -29.91 0.20 3.72
CA ALA A 548 -30.93 -0.23 2.76
C ALA A 548 -30.40 -1.29 1.78
N LYS A 549 -29.13 -1.17 1.35
CA LYS A 549 -28.50 -2.11 0.41
C LYS A 549 -27.65 -3.18 1.09
N GLY A 550 -27.44 -3.08 2.41
CA GLY A 550 -26.59 -3.98 3.17
C GLY A 550 -25.09 -3.79 2.90
N TYR A 551 -24.64 -2.61 2.50
CA TYR A 551 -23.21 -2.36 2.29
C TYR A 551 -22.46 -2.19 3.60
N TYR A 552 -21.13 -2.22 3.51
CA TYR A 552 -20.23 -1.98 4.64
C TYR A 552 -18.89 -1.43 4.14
N MET A 553 -18.12 -0.84 5.05
CA MET A 553 -16.77 -0.35 4.79
C MET A 553 -15.73 -1.18 5.55
N LEU A 554 -14.54 -1.30 4.98
CA LEU A 554 -13.38 -1.92 5.63
C LEU A 554 -12.71 -0.90 6.56
N TYR A 555 -12.48 -1.27 7.82
CA TYR A 555 -11.79 -0.43 8.79
C TYR A 555 -10.52 -1.12 9.32
N PRO A 556 -9.40 -0.39 9.41
CA PRO A 556 -8.20 -0.88 10.09
C PRO A 556 -8.39 -0.83 11.61
N SER A 557 -7.89 -1.84 12.32
CA SER A 557 -7.84 -1.91 13.79
C SER A 557 -6.42 -2.03 14.33
N PHE A 558 -5.50 -1.24 13.77
CA PHE A 558 -4.10 -1.21 14.21
C PHE A 558 -3.98 -0.85 15.70
N PRO A 559 -3.06 -1.52 16.44
CA PRO A 559 -2.89 -1.30 17.87
C PRO A 559 -2.48 0.14 18.18
N ARG A 560 -3.02 0.69 19.28
CA ARG A 560 -2.73 2.07 19.73
C ARG A 560 -1.27 2.31 20.14
N LYS A 561 -0.55 1.24 20.48
CA LYS A 561 0.88 1.29 20.82
C LYS A 561 1.65 0.80 19.60
N GLY A 562 2.18 1.73 18.81
CA GLY A 562 2.96 1.41 17.59
C GLY A 562 2.88 2.50 16.52
N ILE A 563 3.81 2.46 15.56
CA ILE A 563 3.98 3.43 14.46
C ILE A 563 3.24 2.92 13.21
N TYR A 564 1.94 2.69 13.34
CA TYR A 564 1.09 2.00 12.34
C TYR A 564 -0.16 2.74 11.83
N PRO A 565 -0.72 3.76 12.52
CA PRO A 565 -1.86 4.51 11.98
C PRO A 565 -1.55 5.15 10.61
N LEU A 566 -2.47 4.97 9.67
CA LEU A 566 -2.39 5.52 8.31
C LEU A 566 -2.96 6.93 8.20
N ALA A 567 -3.88 7.28 9.10
CA ALA A 567 -4.48 8.60 9.21
C ALA A 567 -4.63 8.95 10.69
N THR A 568 -4.47 10.23 11.00
CA THR A 568 -4.82 10.82 12.28
C THR A 568 -5.75 12.00 12.03
N VAL A 569 -6.73 12.17 12.90
CA VAL A 569 -7.64 13.32 12.86
C VAL A 569 -7.28 14.21 14.01
N HIS A 570 -6.89 15.42 13.64
CA HIS A 570 -6.54 16.44 14.57
C HIS A 570 -7.76 17.18 15.10
N LYS A 571 -7.71 17.54 16.38
CA LYS A 571 -8.85 18.18 17.06
C LYS A 571 -8.67 19.68 17.24
N GLU A 572 -7.52 20.26 16.91
CA GLU A 572 -7.35 21.71 16.96
C GLU A 572 -8.25 22.42 15.94
N LEU A 573 -8.87 23.52 16.37
CA LEU A 573 -9.68 24.38 15.52
C LEU A 573 -10.75 23.60 14.74
N TYR A 574 -11.45 22.69 15.40
CA TYR A 574 -12.59 21.99 14.82
C TYR A 574 -13.67 23.00 14.39
N HIS A 575 -14.13 22.88 13.15
CA HIS A 575 -15.23 23.67 12.61
C HIS A 575 -16.43 22.76 12.37
N SER A 576 -17.60 23.15 12.87
CA SER A 576 -18.85 22.46 12.55
C SER A 576 -19.15 22.56 11.05
N PRO A 577 -19.75 21.53 10.42
CA PRO A 577 -20.22 21.63 9.04
C PRO A 577 -21.12 22.85 8.83
N GLU A 578 -20.90 23.56 7.73
CA GLU A 578 -21.57 24.83 7.39
C GLU A 578 -23.11 24.71 7.36
N GLU A 579 -23.62 23.51 7.06
CA GLU A 579 -25.04 23.20 7.01
C GLU A 579 -25.79 23.28 8.33
N PHE A 580 -25.09 23.29 9.46
CA PHE A 580 -25.69 23.41 10.79
C PHE A 580 -25.63 24.84 11.35
N PHE A 581 -25.02 25.80 10.64
CA PHE A 581 -24.89 27.18 11.15
C PHE A 581 -26.25 27.86 11.37
N HIS A 582 -27.26 27.55 10.57
CA HIS A 582 -28.59 28.14 10.70
C HIS A 582 -29.40 27.54 11.86
N SER A 583 -29.26 26.24 12.15
CA SER A 583 -29.99 25.59 13.25
C SER A 583 -29.50 26.02 14.63
N ASP A 584 -28.22 26.37 14.74
CA ASP A 584 -27.63 26.81 16.02
C ASP A 584 -28.01 28.26 16.34
N SER A 585 -28.30 29.09 15.33
CA SER A 585 -28.78 30.47 15.52
C SER A 585 -30.22 30.56 16.05
N SER A 586 -31.07 29.56 15.77
CA SER A 586 -32.44 29.48 16.29
C SER A 586 -32.55 29.05 17.76
N ASN A 587 -31.47 28.48 18.33
CA ASN A 587 -31.42 28.08 19.75
C ASN A 587 -30.66 29.10 20.64
N LEU A 588 -30.23 30.23 20.09
CA LEU A 588 -29.50 31.28 20.82
C LEU A 588 -30.39 32.45 21.28
N LEU A 589 -31.71 32.33 21.16
CA LEU A 589 -32.64 33.21 21.86
C LEU A 589 -33.13 32.48 23.11
N GLU A 590 -32.70 33.01 24.27
CA GLU A 590 -32.99 32.55 25.64
C GLU A 590 -32.01 31.53 26.25
N THR A 591 -30.73 31.88 26.33
CA THR A 591 -30.00 31.77 27.61
C THR A 591 -28.75 32.64 27.56
N PRO A 592 -28.54 33.59 28.50
CA PRO A 592 -27.30 34.36 28.52
C PRO A 592 -26.14 33.42 28.85
N ALA A 593 -25.09 33.48 28.03
CA ALA A 593 -23.82 32.84 28.34
C ALA A 593 -23.33 33.29 29.74
N PRO A 594 -22.95 32.36 30.64
CA PRO A 594 -22.34 32.76 31.89
C PRO A 594 -20.99 33.41 31.59
N TYR A 595 -20.90 34.69 31.93
CA TYR A 595 -19.69 35.49 31.99
C TYR A 595 -18.67 34.77 32.90
N VAL A 596 -17.57 34.29 32.34
CA VAL A 596 -16.45 33.72 33.10
C VAL A 596 -15.51 34.86 33.45
N GLU A 597 -15.71 35.41 34.64
CA GLU A 597 -14.74 36.26 35.34
C GLU A 597 -13.81 35.34 36.14
N GLY A 598 -12.49 35.41 35.89
CA GLY A 598 -11.53 34.60 36.65
C GLY A 598 -10.21 34.39 35.94
N LEU A 599 -9.46 35.47 35.70
CA LEU A 599 -8.01 35.40 35.59
C LEU A 599 -7.43 35.12 36.99
N ALA A 600 -6.50 34.17 37.04
CA ALA A 600 -5.63 33.79 38.17
C ALA A 600 -6.24 32.87 39.26
N GLU A 601 -5.97 31.57 39.17
CA GLU A 601 -5.40 30.78 40.27
C GLU A 601 -4.87 29.42 39.75
N PRO A 602 -3.81 28.85 40.38
CA PRO A 602 -3.01 27.78 39.82
C PRO A 602 -3.68 26.40 39.96
N LEU A 603 -3.55 25.59 38.91
CA LEU A 603 -4.00 24.21 38.81
C LEU A 603 -3.51 23.36 39.99
N THR A 604 -4.38 23.08 40.95
CA THR A 604 -4.21 21.99 41.90
C THR A 604 -4.63 20.67 41.26
N THR A 605 -3.64 19.80 41.15
CA THR A 605 -3.74 18.39 40.84
C THR A 605 -4.70 17.68 41.80
N GLU A 606 -5.83 17.19 41.29
CA GLU A 606 -6.49 15.94 41.69
C GLU A 606 -7.83 15.79 40.93
N PHE A 607 -7.74 15.39 39.66
CA PHE A 607 -8.84 14.70 38.98
C PHE A 607 -8.24 13.51 38.23
N VAL A 608 -8.34 12.34 38.84
CA VAL A 608 -8.21 11.05 38.15
C VAL A 608 -9.48 10.87 37.34
N GLY A 609 -9.51 11.44 36.14
CA GLY A 609 -10.55 11.24 35.13
C GLY A 609 -9.90 10.66 33.88
N GLU A 610 -10.45 9.58 33.36
CA GLU A 610 -9.98 8.86 32.17
C GLU A 610 -9.56 9.81 31.05
N ALA A 611 -8.29 9.69 30.64
CA ALA A 611 -7.75 10.44 29.52
C ALA A 611 -8.57 10.17 28.25
N GLU A 612 -9.24 11.21 27.75
CA GLU A 612 -9.69 11.33 26.36
C GLU A 612 -8.63 10.72 25.42
N PRO A 613 -9.01 9.86 24.47
CA PRO A 613 -8.04 9.20 23.62
C PRO A 613 -7.29 10.25 22.77
N GLY A 614 -6.04 10.54 23.15
CA GLY A 614 -5.14 11.46 22.45
C GLY A 614 -4.88 11.08 21.00
N GLU A 615 -4.40 12.06 20.23
CA GLU A 615 -4.04 11.93 18.82
C GLU A 615 -3.07 10.78 18.60
N ARG A 616 -3.22 10.07 17.49
CA ARG A 616 -2.40 8.88 17.21
C ARG A 616 -1.15 9.31 16.44
N PRO A 617 0.05 8.95 16.90
CA PRO A 617 1.27 9.26 16.15
C PRO A 617 1.23 8.51 14.80
N LEU A 618 1.43 9.26 13.73
CA LEU A 618 1.43 8.73 12.37
C LEU A 618 2.67 7.89 12.07
N SER A 619 2.51 6.93 11.17
CA SER A 619 3.66 6.26 10.59
C SER A 619 4.43 7.21 9.67
N GLN A 620 5.74 7.34 9.90
CA GLN A 620 6.65 8.11 9.03
C GLN A 620 7.24 7.25 7.90
N ALA A 621 6.87 5.97 7.84
CA ALA A 621 7.33 5.07 6.79
C ALA A 621 6.68 5.42 5.44
N SER A 622 7.51 5.56 4.41
CA SER A 622 7.08 5.76 3.02
C SER A 622 6.37 4.54 2.42
N THR A 623 6.58 3.35 2.99
CA THR A 623 6.01 2.09 2.51
C THR A 623 5.28 1.34 3.63
N ILE A 624 4.38 0.42 3.26
CA ILE A 624 3.69 -0.44 4.22
C ILE A 624 4.56 -1.61 4.72
N ILE A 625 5.85 -1.66 4.37
CA ILE A 625 6.74 -2.76 4.72
C ILE A 625 6.91 -2.93 6.24
N PRO A 626 7.12 -1.87 7.04
CA PRO A 626 7.21 -2.02 8.49
C PRO A 626 5.93 -2.60 9.10
N LEU A 627 4.78 -2.27 8.52
CA LEU A 627 3.50 -2.84 8.92
C LEU A 627 3.42 -4.33 8.57
N LEU A 628 3.89 -4.73 7.38
CA LEU A 628 3.91 -6.14 6.94
C LEU A 628 5.03 -6.98 7.55
N ALA A 629 6.03 -6.36 8.19
CA ALA A 629 7.03 -7.07 8.98
C ALA A 629 6.44 -7.59 10.29
N GLU A 630 5.50 -6.84 10.89
CA GLU A 630 4.74 -7.31 12.06
C GLU A 630 3.63 -8.29 11.66
N TYR A 631 3.01 -8.06 10.50
CA TYR A 631 1.88 -8.85 9.99
C TYR A 631 2.24 -9.55 8.68
N GLU A 632 3.09 -10.58 8.77
CA GLU A 632 3.65 -11.27 7.60
C GLU A 632 2.59 -11.92 6.70
N ALA A 633 1.45 -12.37 7.24
CA ALA A 633 0.38 -12.96 6.46
C ALA A 633 -0.30 -11.92 5.53
N GLY A 634 -0.20 -10.63 5.87
CA GLY A 634 -0.77 -9.52 5.12
C GLY A 634 -2.26 -9.33 5.41
N LEU A 635 -3.02 -8.90 4.41
CA LEU A 635 -4.46 -8.71 4.56
C LEU A 635 -5.18 -10.06 4.75
N PRO A 636 -6.18 -10.16 5.65
CA PRO A 636 -7.02 -11.36 5.80
C PRO A 636 -8.02 -11.51 4.64
N GLU A 637 -8.65 -12.67 4.52
CA GLU A 637 -9.77 -12.90 3.59
C GLU A 637 -11.03 -12.17 4.08
N ILE A 638 -11.81 -11.59 3.15
CA ILE A 638 -12.93 -10.71 3.52
C ILE A 638 -14.04 -11.46 4.25
N SER A 639 -14.29 -12.72 3.88
CA SER A 639 -15.27 -13.63 4.50
C SER A 639 -15.00 -13.90 5.99
N THR A 640 -13.73 -13.83 6.39
CA THR A 640 -13.28 -14.12 7.77
C THR A 640 -13.37 -12.92 8.70
N LEU A 641 -13.63 -11.72 8.16
CA LEU A 641 -13.63 -10.49 8.93
C LEU A 641 -14.89 -10.36 9.81
N PRO A 642 -14.77 -9.87 11.05
CA PRO A 642 -15.91 -9.59 11.88
C PRO A 642 -16.71 -8.42 11.29
N LEU A 643 -18.03 -8.60 11.16
CA LEU A 643 -18.96 -7.56 10.71
C LEU A 643 -19.61 -6.86 11.91
N LEU A 644 -19.62 -5.52 11.87
CA LEU A 644 -20.26 -4.66 12.85
C LEU A 644 -21.49 -3.96 12.27
N SER A 645 -22.55 -3.88 13.06
CA SER A 645 -23.75 -3.07 12.78
C SER A 645 -23.43 -1.58 12.77
N TYR A 646 -24.34 -0.76 12.29
CA TYR A 646 -24.20 0.70 12.34
C TYR A 646 -24.01 1.25 13.77
N ARG A 647 -24.38 0.49 14.81
CA ARG A 647 -24.17 0.82 16.24
C ARG A 647 -22.81 0.35 16.78
N GLY A 648 -22.03 -0.38 15.98
CA GLY A 648 -20.74 -0.94 16.35
C GLY A 648 -20.86 -2.26 17.13
N GLU A 649 -21.97 -2.98 16.99
CA GLU A 649 -22.20 -4.29 17.62
C GLU A 649 -21.90 -5.41 16.63
N ARG A 650 -21.38 -6.55 17.09
CA ARG A 650 -21.04 -7.67 16.19
C ARG A 650 -22.30 -8.31 15.63
N LEU A 651 -22.36 -8.48 14.32
CA LEU A 651 -23.45 -9.14 13.61
C LEU A 651 -23.05 -10.53 13.14
N SER A 652 -24.00 -11.47 13.19
CA SER A 652 -23.93 -12.71 12.43
C SER A 652 -24.50 -12.49 11.03
N SER A 653 -24.13 -13.36 10.07
CA SER A 653 -24.60 -13.23 8.69
C SER A 653 -26.13 -13.27 8.55
N GLU A 654 -26.82 -14.03 9.41
CA GLU A 654 -28.28 -14.13 9.38
C GLU A 654 -28.95 -12.86 9.92
N ILE A 655 -28.47 -12.33 11.06
CA ILE A 655 -29.01 -11.08 11.63
C ILE A 655 -28.76 -9.93 10.66
N TYR A 656 -27.57 -9.87 10.06
CA TYR A 656 -27.24 -8.86 9.03
C TYR A 656 -28.23 -8.89 7.85
N ARG A 657 -28.59 -10.08 7.35
CA ARG A 657 -29.54 -10.22 6.24
C ARG A 657 -30.95 -9.76 6.65
N GLN A 658 -31.41 -10.20 7.82
CA GLN A 658 -32.72 -9.83 8.36
C GLN A 658 -32.84 -8.32 8.63
N ASP A 659 -31.84 -7.72 9.27
CA ASP A 659 -31.80 -6.27 9.56
C ASP A 659 -31.81 -5.44 8.27
N THR A 660 -31.10 -5.89 7.23
CA THR A 660 -31.07 -5.22 5.92
C THR A 660 -32.44 -5.28 5.25
N GLU A 661 -33.06 -6.46 5.19
CA GLU A 661 -34.39 -6.65 4.60
C GLU A 661 -35.47 -5.84 5.34
N GLU A 662 -35.44 -5.86 6.69
CA GLU A 662 -36.39 -5.11 7.51
C GLU A 662 -36.22 -3.59 7.33
N TYR A 663 -34.97 -3.11 7.32
CA TYR A 663 -34.71 -1.69 7.12
C TYR A 663 -35.10 -1.24 5.70
N ALA A 664 -34.80 -2.02 4.66
CA ALA A 664 -35.20 -1.72 3.29
C ALA A 664 -36.74 -1.59 3.18
N ARG A 665 -37.50 -2.48 3.82
CA ARG A 665 -38.97 -2.40 3.87
C ARG A 665 -39.46 -1.12 4.56
N LYS A 666 -38.85 -0.76 5.70
CA LYS A 666 -39.20 0.49 6.42
C LYS A 666 -38.83 1.73 5.61
N PHE A 667 -37.67 1.70 4.94
CA PHE A 667 -37.18 2.78 4.10
C PHE A 667 -38.14 3.07 2.95
N ARG A 668 -38.61 2.03 2.24
CA ARG A 668 -39.57 2.16 1.12
C ARG A 668 -40.84 2.95 1.50
N ILE A 669 -41.39 2.67 2.69
CA ILE A 669 -42.60 3.33 3.18
C ILE A 669 -42.31 4.77 3.64
N ARG A 670 -41.19 4.99 4.35
CA ARG A 670 -40.89 6.29 4.98
C ARG A 670 -40.26 7.31 4.03
N TYR A 671 -39.42 6.85 3.11
CA TYR A 671 -38.60 7.69 2.24
C TYR A 671 -38.68 7.31 0.76
N GLY A 672 -39.23 6.13 0.46
CA GLY A 672 -39.33 5.59 -0.89
C GLY A 672 -40.60 5.99 -1.66
N GLY A 673 -41.54 6.67 -1.02
CA GLY A 673 -42.82 7.07 -1.62
C GLY A 673 -43.79 5.92 -1.90
N CYS A 674 -43.60 4.74 -1.29
CA CYS A 674 -44.43 3.55 -1.53
C CYS A 674 -45.61 3.48 -0.53
N HIS A 675 -46.83 3.25 -1.03
CA HIS A 675 -48.05 3.24 -0.20
C HIS A 675 -48.37 1.88 0.46
N ASP A 676 -47.90 0.75 -0.09
CA ASP A 676 -48.12 -0.60 0.47
C ASP A 676 -46.84 -1.45 0.47
N SER A 677 -46.73 -2.38 1.44
CA SER A 677 -45.60 -3.33 1.51
C SER A 677 -45.69 -4.50 0.54
N HIS A 678 -46.75 -4.57 -0.30
CA HIS A 678 -47.18 -5.79 -0.98
C HIS A 678 -47.23 -5.73 -2.52
N SER A 679 -46.94 -4.60 -3.18
CA SER A 679 -46.90 -4.59 -4.65
C SER A 679 -45.64 -5.30 -5.18
N GLY A 680 -45.84 -6.48 -5.80
CA GLY A 680 -44.93 -7.09 -6.76
C GLY A 680 -43.51 -7.42 -6.26
N TYR A 681 -43.38 -8.31 -5.28
CA TYR A 681 -42.09 -8.85 -4.83
C TYR A 681 -41.38 -9.62 -5.95
N GLN A 682 -40.45 -8.97 -6.66
CA GLN A 682 -39.50 -9.69 -7.52
C GLN A 682 -38.03 -9.43 -7.18
N ASN A 683 -37.68 -8.35 -6.47
CA ASN A 683 -36.29 -8.10 -6.05
C ASN A 683 -36.22 -7.18 -4.81
N SER A 684 -35.36 -7.52 -3.84
CA SER A 684 -35.04 -6.68 -2.67
C SER A 684 -34.28 -5.39 -3.02
N TYR A 685 -34.09 -5.12 -4.31
CA TYR A 685 -33.21 -4.08 -4.84
C TYR A 685 -33.91 -2.79 -5.21
N ASP A 686 -35.23 -2.78 -5.32
CA ASP A 686 -35.98 -1.56 -5.58
C ASP A 686 -36.29 -0.85 -4.25
N LEU A 687 -35.91 0.41 -4.12
CA LEU A 687 -36.10 1.20 -2.89
C LEU A 687 -37.13 2.33 -3.04
N PHE A 688 -37.55 2.62 -4.28
CA PHE A 688 -38.34 3.82 -4.59
C PHE A 688 -39.52 3.46 -5.50
N CYS A 689 -40.71 4.00 -5.22
CA CYS A 689 -41.91 3.82 -6.03
C CYS A 689 -42.21 5.10 -6.81
N MET A 690 -41.54 5.30 -7.95
CA MET A 690 -41.63 6.55 -8.73
C MET A 690 -42.89 6.66 -9.61
N ASN A 691 -43.63 5.56 -9.79
CA ASN A 691 -44.73 5.43 -10.76
C ASN A 691 -46.01 4.77 -10.19
N GLU A 692 -46.17 4.68 -8.86
CA GLU A 692 -47.44 4.24 -8.24
C GLU A 692 -48.35 5.41 -7.91
#